data_AF-A0A835XT10-F1
#
_entry.id   AF-A0A835XT10-F1
#
_cell.length_a   1.000
_cell.length_b   1.000
_cell.length_c   1.000
_cell.angle_alpha   90.00
_cell.angle_beta   90.00
_cell.angle_gamma   90.00
#
_symmetry.space_group_name_H-M   'P 1'
#
loop_
_entity.id
_entity.type
_entity.pdbx_description
1 polymer ?
#
loop_
_entity_poly.entity_id
_entity_poly.type
_entity_poly.pdbx_seq_one_letter_code
_entity_poly.pdbx_strand_id
1 'polypeptide(L)'
;MPITSADPFRASLVVLALALQALLLDVAAKQSGSGCGNRPQAPYQLVSTPASDADGTACFRFDPDGTPCGPDGVCCASDLDSVNLLIRKQCRKDPSLRGSLVLPDGTSRPVSHSIQRGGPGSAGRVLVLRGLGLNRTTAGSARLCISSQRPACRTAEGLCQPPTGSAPGTCRAELRDSAGGCCSESAVEAGKDRPPARAKPGRPGRRRPPPSPLAPRRPPAQPEGLSTCVEASVFDTTAGAGGSGPAPSRYSLSAAACASAQALIAGQLNTAAAGQLAAPFDAAGCSDTQVRVCGSLAASGADASAVQDDVYKQLDAWLDAVFPGSDCRDGTYGVAAGLSILGGALQGETGRLFVRRFPPPPPPNPPPPARPPPAPARCQLCFLLQFVGAGTPGAKGLCDALARAARDLLKPLADAQGLVLGAGQGAVTWTQLGCGATDSPNIAAVSVCTELPAAEGPLLPRFLPSALRAVFNALFPLTSASTAGRCAGYPAQAASYRLRANDGVSAGGGGCFSPSDFNCSSGSSVVVPMPPPGVVPVAPGDTGVFPPDAACAKDASGGPFRLQPSVQVQTVTIFPSRYTAYCFGVVLASPAPEPSAACSGTRVTQLAFQARADRRADLLSVLVRGPADQRRLPAPGDAWWALPGAAGAIGSRSIGDALWVRPVDWTVDTVRELSGRGRAQVCLELRSGVALGDFCVGGAGGCSVAVYSSDTCCPVGAAA
;
A
#
# COMPACT_ATOMS: atom_id res chain seq x y z
N MET A 1 -35.31 49.10 -45.27
CA MET A 1 -35.67 47.67 -45.43
C MET A 1 -34.71 46.85 -44.59
N PRO A 2 -35.22 45.89 -43.81
CA PRO A 2 -34.48 45.25 -42.72
C PRO A 2 -33.67 44.03 -43.20
N ILE A 3 -32.59 43.72 -42.50
CA ILE A 3 -31.88 42.45 -42.58
C ILE A 3 -32.45 41.55 -41.48
N THR A 4 -33.09 40.46 -41.87
CA THR A 4 -33.46 39.35 -40.98
C THR A 4 -32.93 38.05 -41.58
N SER A 5 -32.05 37.37 -40.86
CA SER A 5 -31.80 35.94 -41.02
C SER A 5 -31.26 35.44 -39.67
N ALA A 6 -32.11 34.73 -38.94
CA ALA A 6 -31.79 34.10 -37.67
C ALA A 6 -31.35 32.66 -37.94
N ASP A 7 -30.17 32.29 -37.43
CA ASP A 7 -29.54 30.99 -37.61
C ASP A 7 -30.19 29.90 -36.73
N PRO A 8 -30.79 28.84 -37.30
CA PRO A 8 -31.42 27.74 -36.56
C PRO A 8 -30.41 26.77 -35.90
N PHE A 9 -29.11 26.93 -36.17
CA PHE A 9 -28.06 26.03 -35.69
C PHE A 9 -27.71 26.19 -34.20
N ARG A 10 -27.92 27.38 -33.62
CA ARG A 10 -27.58 27.61 -32.21
C ARG A 10 -28.54 26.96 -31.23
N ALA A 11 -29.80 26.78 -31.60
CA ALA A 11 -30.79 26.16 -30.72
C ALA A 11 -30.54 24.65 -30.53
N SER A 12 -30.14 23.93 -31.59
CA SER A 12 -29.91 22.48 -31.53
C SER A 12 -28.68 22.09 -30.71
N LEU A 13 -27.65 22.94 -30.68
CA LEU A 13 -26.40 22.67 -29.93
C LEU A 13 -26.58 22.84 -28.42
N VAL A 14 -27.46 23.76 -28.00
CA VAL A 14 -27.78 23.98 -26.58
C VAL A 14 -28.63 22.84 -26.03
N VAL A 15 -29.55 22.30 -26.81
CA VAL A 15 -30.39 21.16 -26.39
C VAL A 15 -29.55 19.88 -26.25
N LEU A 16 -28.57 19.65 -27.15
CA LEU A 16 -27.67 18.50 -27.06
C LEU A 16 -26.74 18.58 -25.84
N ALA A 17 -26.22 19.77 -25.52
CA ALA A 17 -25.39 19.99 -24.34
C ALA A 17 -26.15 19.78 -23.03
N LEU A 18 -27.41 20.24 -22.94
CA LEU A 18 -28.26 20.05 -21.76
C LEU A 18 -28.65 18.57 -21.57
N ALA A 19 -28.93 17.84 -22.65
CA ALA A 19 -29.20 16.41 -22.58
C ALA A 19 -27.97 15.59 -22.14
N LEU A 20 -26.76 16.00 -22.58
CA LEU A 20 -25.50 15.35 -22.17
C LEU A 20 -25.18 15.62 -20.69
N GLN A 21 -25.45 16.84 -20.19
CA GLN A 21 -25.28 17.19 -18.78
C GLN A 21 -26.26 16.44 -17.87
N ALA A 22 -27.51 16.23 -18.30
CA ALA A 22 -28.48 15.43 -17.55
C ALA A 22 -28.06 13.95 -17.44
N LEU A 23 -27.50 13.35 -18.51
CA LEU A 23 -26.99 11.98 -18.48
C LEU A 23 -25.73 11.81 -17.59
N LEU A 24 -24.87 12.82 -17.53
CA LEU A 24 -23.65 12.79 -16.72
C LEU A 24 -23.92 12.92 -15.21
N LEU A 25 -24.99 13.62 -14.83
CA LEU A 25 -25.41 13.76 -13.43
C LEU A 25 -25.97 12.44 -12.85
N ASP A 26 -26.60 11.60 -13.66
CA ASP A 26 -27.22 10.34 -13.22
C ASP A 26 -26.19 9.23 -12.97
N VAL A 27 -25.06 9.26 -13.70
CA VAL A 27 -23.94 8.31 -13.51
C VAL A 27 -23.10 8.67 -12.27
N ALA A 28 -22.97 9.96 -11.94
CA ALA A 28 -22.22 10.41 -10.77
C ALA A 28 -22.93 10.15 -9.43
N ALA A 29 -24.27 10.07 -9.41
CA ALA A 29 -25.04 9.81 -8.20
C ALA A 29 -24.94 8.36 -7.68
N LYS A 30 -24.37 7.42 -8.47
CA LYS A 30 -24.42 5.97 -8.18
C LYS A 30 -23.19 5.39 -7.46
N GLN A 31 -22.14 6.16 -7.17
CA GLN A 31 -20.87 5.62 -6.63
C GLN A 31 -20.32 6.26 -5.34
N SER A 32 -20.99 7.21 -4.70
CA SER A 32 -20.46 7.88 -3.50
C SER A 32 -21.27 7.56 -2.24
N GLY A 33 -20.99 6.41 -1.62
CA GLY A 33 -21.46 6.08 -0.27
C GLY A 33 -20.63 4.95 0.35
N SER A 34 -19.81 5.25 1.34
CA SER A 34 -18.90 4.34 2.06
C SER A 34 -19.56 3.60 3.23
N GLY A 35 -20.84 3.26 3.06
CA GLY A 35 -21.53 2.22 3.80
C GLY A 35 -22.18 1.29 2.78
N CYS A 36 -22.73 0.17 3.21
CA CYS A 36 -23.53 -0.69 2.35
C CYS A 36 -24.88 0.00 2.10
N GLY A 37 -24.87 1.14 1.39
CA GLY A 37 -26.04 1.99 1.23
C GLY A 37 -27.16 1.22 0.56
N ASN A 38 -28.34 1.14 1.20
CA ASN A 38 -29.62 0.57 0.75
C ASN A 38 -29.57 -0.52 -0.35
N ARG A 39 -28.56 -1.39 -0.34
CA ARG A 39 -28.36 -2.42 -1.36
C ARG A 39 -29.09 -3.70 -0.95
N PRO A 40 -29.48 -4.52 -1.93
CA PRO A 40 -30.36 -5.67 -1.71
C PRO A 40 -29.80 -6.61 -0.65
N GLN A 41 -30.72 -7.08 0.19
CA GLN A 41 -30.50 -7.82 1.43
C GLN A 41 -29.59 -9.05 1.21
N ALA A 42 -28.62 -9.24 2.11
CA ALA A 42 -27.90 -10.50 2.21
C ALA A 42 -28.86 -11.61 2.64
N PRO A 43 -28.61 -12.87 2.24
CA PRO A 43 -29.33 -14.02 2.78
C PRO A 43 -29.16 -14.22 4.28
N TYR A 44 -28.17 -13.56 4.89
CA TYR A 44 -27.81 -13.73 6.30
C TYR A 44 -27.77 -12.40 7.03
N GLN A 45 -28.23 -12.41 8.27
CA GLN A 45 -28.00 -11.36 9.24
C GLN A 45 -27.17 -11.90 10.41
N LEU A 46 -26.40 -11.01 11.04
CA LEU A 46 -25.67 -11.35 12.25
C LEU A 46 -26.57 -11.07 13.46
N VAL A 47 -26.77 -12.05 14.34
CA VAL A 47 -27.62 -11.96 15.54
C VAL A 47 -26.76 -12.27 16.78
N SER A 48 -26.92 -11.53 17.87
CA SER A 48 -26.16 -11.81 19.09
C SER A 48 -26.70 -13.08 19.73
N THR A 49 -25.82 -13.91 20.29
CA THR A 49 -26.29 -15.02 21.11
C THR A 49 -26.49 -14.53 22.56
N PRO A 50 -27.63 -14.82 23.20
CA PRO A 50 -27.93 -14.34 24.56
C PRO A 50 -26.96 -14.90 25.62
N ALA A 51 -26.37 -16.07 25.37
CA ALA A 51 -25.26 -16.56 26.16
C ALA A 51 -23.94 -16.00 25.60
N SER A 52 -23.29 -15.12 26.36
CA SER A 52 -21.82 -15.19 26.37
C SER A 52 -21.50 -16.59 26.89
N ASP A 53 -20.79 -17.38 26.09
CA ASP A 53 -20.31 -18.68 26.58
C ASP A 53 -19.53 -18.42 27.88
N ALA A 54 -19.60 -19.35 28.84
CA ALA A 54 -19.13 -19.18 30.23
C ALA A 54 -17.68 -18.66 30.38
N ASP A 55 -16.90 -18.70 29.30
CA ASP A 55 -15.51 -18.28 29.19
C ASP A 55 -15.31 -16.78 28.87
N GLY A 56 -16.37 -15.98 28.77
CA GLY A 56 -16.25 -14.54 28.51
C GLY A 56 -15.88 -14.23 27.06
N THR A 57 -16.52 -14.95 26.14
CA THR A 57 -16.39 -14.78 24.68
C THR A 57 -17.67 -14.17 24.13
N ALA A 58 -17.55 -13.12 23.30
CA ALA A 58 -18.68 -12.50 22.62
C ALA A 58 -18.98 -13.27 21.34
N CYS A 59 -20.11 -13.97 21.29
CA CYS A 59 -20.51 -14.79 20.14
C CYS A 59 -21.70 -14.19 19.37
N PHE A 60 -21.68 -14.41 18.06
CA PHE A 60 -22.66 -13.94 17.10
C PHE A 60 -23.08 -15.10 16.21
N ARG A 61 -24.38 -15.34 16.04
CA ARG A 61 -24.91 -16.37 15.12
C ARG A 61 -25.23 -15.72 13.77
N PHE A 62 -24.93 -16.42 12.69
CA PHE A 62 -25.45 -16.06 11.37
C PHE A 62 -26.86 -16.66 11.23
N ASP A 63 -27.87 -15.81 11.09
CA ASP A 63 -29.26 -16.23 10.91
C ASP A 63 -29.65 -16.00 9.45
N PRO A 64 -30.21 -17.01 8.74
CA PRO A 64 -30.79 -16.77 7.44
C PRO A 64 -31.99 -15.84 7.62
N ASP A 65 -31.99 -14.68 6.95
CA ASP A 65 -32.98 -13.61 7.16
C ASP A 65 -34.39 -13.94 6.64
N GLY A 66 -34.69 -15.23 6.39
CA GLY A 66 -35.95 -15.73 5.81
C GLY A 66 -36.28 -15.20 4.41
N THR A 67 -35.55 -14.19 3.93
CA THR A 67 -35.83 -13.47 2.71
C THR A 67 -35.23 -14.24 1.54
N PRO A 68 -36.05 -14.69 0.57
CA PRO A 68 -35.53 -15.42 -0.57
C PRO A 68 -34.61 -14.52 -1.39
N CYS A 69 -33.39 -15.00 -1.63
CA CYS A 69 -32.43 -14.35 -2.51
C CYS A 69 -33.05 -14.06 -3.89
N GLY A 70 -33.16 -12.77 -4.24
CA GLY A 70 -33.50 -12.37 -5.60
C GLY A 70 -32.42 -12.82 -6.60
N PRO A 71 -32.77 -12.98 -7.90
CA PRO A 71 -31.84 -13.43 -8.93
C PRO A 71 -30.61 -12.51 -9.12
N ASP A 72 -30.71 -11.25 -8.69
CA ASP A 72 -29.66 -10.22 -8.85
C ASP A 72 -28.84 -9.95 -7.58
N GLY A 73 -29.02 -10.75 -6.52
CA GLY A 73 -28.28 -10.59 -5.26
C GLY A 73 -26.81 -11.02 -5.42
N VAL A 74 -25.87 -10.08 -5.51
CA VAL A 74 -24.42 -10.38 -5.65
C VAL A 74 -23.91 -11.31 -4.53
N CYS A 75 -24.42 -11.13 -3.31
CA CYS A 75 -24.06 -11.95 -2.16
C CYS A 75 -24.87 -13.25 -2.00
N CYS A 76 -25.79 -13.50 -2.93
CA CYS A 76 -26.55 -14.74 -2.99
C CYS A 76 -25.84 -15.81 -3.83
N ALA A 77 -24.90 -15.41 -4.69
CA ALA A 77 -24.11 -16.31 -5.54
C ALA A 77 -22.67 -16.54 -5.03
N SER A 78 -22.25 -15.82 -3.99
CA SER A 78 -20.88 -15.80 -3.48
C SER A 78 -20.83 -16.24 -2.02
N ASP A 79 -19.70 -16.84 -1.62
CA ASP A 79 -19.47 -17.22 -0.23
C ASP A 79 -19.17 -15.99 0.63
N LEU A 80 -19.64 -16.00 1.87
CA LEU A 80 -19.33 -14.99 2.87
C LEU A 80 -17.90 -15.21 3.37
N ASP A 81 -17.03 -14.25 3.14
CA ASP A 81 -15.60 -14.35 3.46
C ASP A 81 -15.19 -13.50 4.67
N SER A 82 -15.83 -12.34 4.87
CA SER A 82 -15.45 -11.45 5.97
C SER A 82 -16.60 -10.71 6.66
N VAL A 83 -16.38 -10.40 7.94
CA VAL A 83 -17.26 -9.59 8.79
C VAL A 83 -16.47 -8.42 9.35
N ASN A 84 -17.04 -7.24 9.27
CA ASN A 84 -16.50 -5.99 9.78
C ASN A 84 -17.32 -5.51 10.98
N LEU A 85 -16.73 -5.48 12.18
CA LEU A 85 -17.41 -5.04 13.40
C LEU A 85 -16.89 -3.69 13.89
N LEU A 86 -17.77 -2.74 14.17
CA LEU A 86 -17.37 -1.48 14.79
C LEU A 86 -17.10 -1.67 16.29
N ILE A 87 -15.84 -1.47 16.72
CA ILE A 87 -15.42 -1.74 18.11
C ILE A 87 -15.11 -0.49 18.93
N ARG A 88 -15.33 -0.58 20.25
CA ARG A 88 -15.05 0.51 21.21
C ARG A 88 -13.57 0.86 21.29
N LYS A 89 -13.29 2.13 21.65
CA LYS A 89 -11.92 2.66 21.79
C LYS A 89 -11.02 1.82 22.70
N GLN A 90 -11.54 1.31 23.81
CA GLN A 90 -10.79 0.49 24.78
C GLN A 90 -10.30 -0.86 24.22
N CYS A 91 -11.04 -1.44 23.26
CA CYS A 91 -10.71 -2.74 22.66
C CYS A 91 -9.74 -2.61 21.48
N ARG A 92 -9.52 -1.40 20.97
CA ARG A 92 -8.63 -1.15 19.82
C ARG A 92 -7.16 -1.46 20.08
N LYS A 93 -6.74 -1.40 21.35
CA LYS A 93 -5.37 -1.64 21.80
C LYS A 93 -5.22 -2.99 22.49
N ASP A 94 -6.18 -3.88 22.30
CA ASP A 94 -6.16 -5.18 22.95
C ASP A 94 -5.46 -6.20 22.05
N PRO A 95 -4.19 -6.57 22.35
CA PRO A 95 -3.47 -7.57 21.56
C PRO A 95 -4.01 -8.99 21.76
N SER A 96 -4.88 -9.18 22.76
CA SER A 96 -5.46 -10.49 23.10
C SER A 96 -6.77 -10.80 22.36
N LEU A 97 -7.26 -9.89 21.51
CA LEU A 97 -8.42 -10.15 20.68
C LEU A 97 -8.15 -11.34 19.76
N ARG A 98 -9.03 -12.33 19.77
CA ARG A 98 -8.97 -13.50 18.88
C ARG A 98 -10.36 -13.77 18.33
N GLY A 99 -10.47 -14.00 17.04
CA GLY A 99 -11.69 -14.45 16.39
C GLY A 99 -11.64 -15.96 16.15
N SER A 100 -12.76 -16.63 16.36
CA SER A 100 -12.97 -18.03 16.02
C SER A 100 -14.34 -18.20 15.36
N LEU A 101 -14.43 -19.13 14.42
CA LEU A 101 -15.67 -19.53 13.77
C LEU A 101 -16.01 -20.95 14.21
N VAL A 102 -17.16 -21.10 14.85
CA VAL A 102 -17.72 -22.39 15.25
C VAL A 102 -18.75 -22.79 14.21
N LEU A 103 -18.51 -23.90 13.53
CA LEU A 103 -19.40 -24.44 12.51
C LEU A 103 -20.56 -25.25 13.14
N PRO A 104 -21.60 -25.59 12.37
CA PRO A 104 -22.78 -26.30 12.88
C PRO A 104 -22.47 -27.69 13.47
N ASP A 105 -21.37 -28.31 13.02
CA ASP A 105 -20.85 -29.59 13.52
C ASP A 105 -20.12 -29.46 14.87
N GLY A 106 -20.02 -28.24 15.42
CA GLY A 106 -19.31 -27.93 16.65
C GLY A 106 -17.81 -27.72 16.49
N THR A 107 -17.27 -27.87 15.27
CA THR A 107 -15.85 -27.61 15.02
C THR A 107 -15.56 -26.12 15.11
N SER A 108 -14.47 -25.77 15.80
CA SER A 108 -14.01 -24.38 15.93
C SER A 108 -12.73 -24.20 15.14
N ARG A 109 -12.67 -23.15 14.30
CA ARG A 109 -11.46 -22.74 13.58
C ARG A 109 -11.11 -21.29 13.88
N PRO A 110 -9.82 -20.94 14.00
CA PRO A 110 -9.42 -19.55 14.13
C PRO A 110 -9.73 -18.78 12.84
N VAL A 111 -10.14 -17.52 12.97
CA VAL A 111 -10.29 -16.60 11.82
C VAL A 111 -9.23 -15.51 11.90
N SER A 112 -8.72 -15.10 10.74
CA SER A 112 -7.77 -13.99 10.66
C SER A 112 -8.47 -12.72 11.11
N HIS A 113 -7.83 -11.95 11.98
CA HIS A 113 -8.40 -10.71 12.50
C HIS A 113 -7.43 -9.55 12.25
N SER A 114 -7.97 -8.38 11.93
CA SER A 114 -7.19 -7.14 11.83
C SER A 114 -8.03 -5.95 12.28
N ILE A 115 -7.40 -4.94 12.88
CA ILE A 115 -8.11 -3.72 13.29
C ILE A 115 -7.79 -2.62 12.28
N GLN A 116 -8.77 -2.30 11.44
CA GLN A 116 -8.65 -1.30 10.38
C GLN A 116 -9.34 0.01 10.77
N ARG A 117 -8.98 1.12 10.11
CA ARG A 117 -9.71 2.38 10.26
C ARG A 117 -11.00 2.25 9.43
N GLY A 118 -12.15 2.61 10.00
CA GLY A 118 -13.41 2.59 9.27
C GLY A 118 -13.36 3.50 8.03
N GLY A 119 -14.18 3.19 7.03
CA GLY A 119 -14.32 4.02 5.84
C GLY A 119 -14.80 5.45 6.15
N PRO A 120 -14.73 6.37 5.17
CA PRO A 120 -15.21 7.74 5.35
C PRO A 120 -16.65 7.74 5.88
N GLY A 121 -16.92 8.40 7.01
CA GLY A 121 -18.23 8.40 7.69
C GLY A 121 -18.32 7.54 8.96
N SER A 122 -17.39 6.62 9.18
CA SER A 122 -17.32 5.82 10.41
C SER A 122 -16.17 6.31 11.29
N ALA A 123 -16.46 7.13 12.31
CA ALA A 123 -15.46 7.65 13.28
C ALA A 123 -14.85 6.57 14.22
N GLY A 124 -15.02 5.29 13.86
CA GLY A 124 -14.56 4.13 14.63
C GLY A 124 -13.48 3.33 13.91
N ARG A 125 -12.85 2.41 14.67
CA ARG A 125 -12.04 1.35 14.08
C ARG A 125 -12.92 0.12 13.92
N VAL A 126 -12.66 -0.62 12.84
CA VAL A 126 -13.40 -1.80 12.45
C VAL A 126 -12.51 -3.00 12.70
N LEU A 127 -13.01 -3.95 13.48
CA LEU A 127 -12.44 -5.28 13.60
C LEU A 127 -12.88 -6.09 12.38
N VAL A 128 -11.94 -6.37 11.49
CA VAL A 128 -12.14 -7.13 10.27
C VAL A 128 -11.76 -8.57 10.53
N LEU A 129 -12.72 -9.48 10.40
CA LEU A 129 -12.58 -10.93 10.59
C LEU A 129 -12.71 -11.58 9.21
N ARG A 130 -11.67 -12.28 8.75
CA ARG A 130 -11.56 -12.89 7.40
C ARG A 130 -11.36 -14.40 7.46
N GLY A 131 -11.57 -15.07 6.33
CA GLY A 131 -11.45 -16.52 6.22
C GLY A 131 -12.68 -17.23 6.77
N LEU A 132 -13.86 -16.59 6.66
CA LEU A 132 -15.11 -17.18 7.11
C LEU A 132 -15.52 -18.34 6.22
N GLY A 133 -15.31 -18.25 4.90
CA GLY A 133 -15.63 -19.31 3.94
C GLY A 133 -17.00 -19.94 4.15
N LEU A 134 -18.00 -19.13 4.48
CA LEU A 134 -19.35 -19.59 4.78
C LEU A 134 -20.20 -19.52 3.52
N ASN A 135 -20.62 -20.67 3.02
CA ASN A 135 -21.60 -20.74 1.94
C ASN A 135 -23.03 -20.81 2.50
N ARG A 136 -24.02 -20.88 1.61
CA ARG A 136 -25.42 -20.84 2.03
C ARG A 136 -25.84 -21.96 2.99
N THR A 137 -25.24 -23.13 2.83
CA THR A 137 -25.55 -24.33 3.62
C THR A 137 -24.88 -24.32 4.98
N THR A 138 -23.67 -23.73 5.08
CA THR A 138 -22.89 -23.70 6.32
C THR A 138 -23.16 -22.47 7.18
N ALA A 139 -23.69 -21.38 6.60
CA ALA A 139 -23.85 -20.11 7.31
C ALA A 139 -24.92 -20.17 8.41
N GLY A 140 -26.11 -20.72 8.17
CA GLY A 140 -27.30 -20.50 9.04
C GLY A 140 -27.24 -21.05 10.47
N SER A 141 -26.18 -21.75 10.84
CA SER A 141 -25.93 -22.25 12.21
C SER A 141 -24.49 -22.03 12.68
N ALA A 142 -23.67 -21.34 11.88
CA ALA A 142 -22.33 -20.96 12.29
C ALA A 142 -22.38 -19.84 13.35
N ARG A 143 -21.42 -19.86 14.27
CA ARG A 143 -21.21 -18.83 15.29
C ARG A 143 -19.83 -18.21 15.16
N LEU A 144 -19.78 -16.89 15.05
CA LEU A 144 -18.55 -16.11 15.11
C LEU A 144 -18.31 -15.67 16.56
N CYS A 145 -17.24 -16.13 17.16
CA CYS A 145 -16.92 -15.91 18.56
C CYS A 145 -15.62 -15.12 18.71
N ILE A 146 -15.66 -14.06 19.52
CA ILE A 146 -14.54 -13.13 19.74
C ILE A 146 -14.17 -13.17 21.21
N SER A 147 -12.94 -13.64 21.50
CA SER A 147 -12.40 -13.72 22.85
C SER A 147 -11.40 -12.59 23.10
N SER A 148 -11.31 -12.17 24.36
CA SER A 148 -10.40 -11.12 24.82
C SER A 148 -9.99 -11.41 26.26
N GLN A 149 -8.71 -11.21 26.58
CA GLN A 149 -8.25 -11.28 27.96
C GLN A 149 -8.67 -10.03 28.76
N ARG A 150 -8.99 -8.91 28.11
CA ARG A 150 -9.44 -7.68 28.77
C ARG A 150 -10.92 -7.77 29.17
N PRO A 151 -11.25 -7.67 30.47
CA PRO A 151 -12.64 -7.77 30.94
C PRO A 151 -13.61 -6.80 30.24
N ALA A 152 -13.14 -5.59 29.90
CA ALA A 152 -13.95 -4.57 29.23
C ALA A 152 -14.32 -4.90 27.77
N CYS A 153 -13.78 -5.97 27.19
CA CYS A 153 -13.96 -6.38 25.79
C CYS A 153 -14.47 -7.83 25.65
N ARG A 154 -14.82 -8.49 26.78
CA ARG A 154 -15.30 -9.87 26.81
C ARG A 154 -16.76 -10.04 26.43
N THR A 155 -17.57 -9.00 26.61
CA THR A 155 -19.00 -9.01 26.27
C THR A 155 -19.26 -8.23 24.99
N ALA A 156 -20.37 -8.53 24.31
CA ALA A 156 -20.78 -7.79 23.11
C ALA A 156 -20.95 -6.29 23.42
N GLU A 157 -21.49 -5.93 24.59
CA GLU A 157 -21.64 -4.54 25.05
C GLU A 157 -20.31 -3.81 25.24
N GLY A 158 -19.31 -4.52 25.76
CA GLY A 158 -17.97 -3.98 25.99
C GLY A 158 -17.15 -3.88 24.70
N LEU A 159 -17.31 -4.86 23.80
CA LEU A 159 -16.60 -4.95 22.54
C LEU A 159 -17.14 -3.95 21.51
N CYS A 160 -18.45 -3.90 21.32
CA CYS A 160 -19.08 -3.17 20.23
C CYS A 160 -19.34 -1.71 20.54
N GLN A 161 -19.10 -0.87 19.53
CA GLN A 161 -19.47 0.53 19.56
C GLN A 161 -20.89 0.67 18.95
N PRO A 162 -21.91 1.01 19.76
CA PRO A 162 -23.27 1.13 19.26
C PRO A 162 -23.40 2.31 18.29
N PRO A 163 -24.23 2.19 17.23
CA PRO A 163 -24.64 3.33 16.42
C PRO A 163 -25.28 4.42 17.28
N THR A 164 -25.17 5.67 16.84
CA THR A 164 -25.81 6.80 17.51
C THR A 164 -27.31 6.57 17.61
N GLY A 165 -27.85 6.49 18.83
CA GLY A 165 -29.28 6.26 19.09
C GLY A 165 -29.68 4.80 19.36
N SER A 166 -28.79 3.83 19.16
CA SER A 166 -29.04 2.42 19.49
C SER A 166 -28.77 2.09 20.96
N ALA A 167 -29.36 1.01 21.47
CA ALA A 167 -29.12 0.54 22.83
C ALA A 167 -27.65 0.12 23.05
N PRO A 168 -27.09 0.25 24.28
CA PRO A 168 -25.81 -0.35 24.61
C PRO A 168 -25.84 -1.86 24.36
N GLY A 169 -24.84 -2.39 23.67
CA GLY A 169 -24.86 -3.79 23.23
C GLY A 169 -25.15 -3.98 21.75
N THR A 170 -25.67 -2.96 21.06
CA THR A 170 -25.89 -3.06 19.62
C THR A 170 -24.56 -3.03 18.87
N CYS A 171 -24.22 -4.09 18.13
CA CYS A 171 -23.05 -4.12 17.26
C CYS A 171 -23.43 -3.74 15.83
N ARG A 172 -22.70 -2.81 15.21
CA ARG A 172 -22.77 -2.59 13.77
C ARG A 172 -21.83 -3.57 13.07
N ALA A 173 -22.40 -4.42 12.22
CA ALA A 173 -21.68 -5.42 11.45
C ALA A 173 -21.89 -5.19 9.95
N GLU A 174 -20.81 -5.18 9.16
CA GLU A 174 -20.90 -5.25 7.69
C GLU A 174 -20.44 -6.64 7.24
N LEU A 175 -21.26 -7.30 6.42
CA LEU A 175 -20.96 -8.61 5.83
C LEU A 175 -20.40 -8.42 4.41
N ARG A 176 -19.33 -9.14 4.08
CA ARG A 176 -18.68 -9.08 2.76
C ARG A 176 -18.43 -10.45 2.14
N ASP A 177 -18.64 -10.53 0.84
CA ASP A 177 -18.37 -11.73 0.05
C ASP A 177 -16.86 -11.93 -0.23
N SER A 178 -16.53 -13.06 -0.85
CA SER A 178 -15.17 -13.42 -1.29
C SER A 178 -14.59 -12.49 -2.36
N ALA A 179 -15.42 -11.71 -3.07
CA ALA A 179 -14.98 -10.68 -4.01
C ALA A 179 -14.76 -9.31 -3.33
N GLY A 180 -15.03 -9.21 -2.02
CA GLY A 180 -14.95 -7.97 -1.24
C GLY A 180 -16.15 -7.04 -1.41
N GLY A 181 -17.19 -7.47 -2.13
CA GLY A 181 -18.47 -6.79 -2.27
C GLY A 181 -19.24 -6.78 -0.95
N CYS A 182 -20.00 -5.70 -0.69
CA CYS A 182 -20.83 -5.66 0.51
C CYS A 182 -22.17 -6.37 0.31
N CYS A 183 -22.52 -7.20 1.29
CA CYS A 183 -23.73 -8.01 1.32
C CYS A 183 -24.84 -7.40 2.14
N SER A 184 -24.53 -6.95 3.35
CA SER A 184 -25.51 -6.32 4.24
C SER A 184 -24.84 -5.56 5.36
N GLU A 185 -25.61 -4.66 5.95
CA GLU A 185 -25.30 -4.04 7.22
C GLU A 185 -26.32 -4.56 8.25
N SER A 186 -25.83 -5.20 9.31
CA SER A 186 -26.67 -5.70 10.41
C SER A 186 -26.43 -4.90 11.68
N ALA A 187 -27.50 -4.47 12.32
CA ALA A 187 -27.48 -3.94 13.69
C ALA A 187 -27.86 -5.07 14.65
N VAL A 188 -26.87 -5.55 15.40
CA VAL A 188 -27.03 -6.73 16.25
C VAL A 188 -27.35 -6.28 17.67
N GLU A 189 -28.61 -6.31 18.09
CA GLU A 189 -28.95 -6.01 19.49
C GLU A 189 -28.48 -7.13 20.42
N ALA A 190 -27.82 -6.78 21.53
CA ALA A 190 -27.53 -7.73 22.60
C ALA A 190 -28.86 -8.19 23.21
N GLY A 191 -29.08 -9.51 23.26
CA GLY A 191 -30.27 -10.10 23.86
C GLY A 191 -30.51 -9.51 25.26
N LYS A 192 -31.71 -8.95 25.49
CA LYS A 192 -32.13 -8.42 26.80
C LYS A 192 -32.34 -9.57 27.78
N ASP A 193 -31.27 -10.13 28.33
CA ASP A 193 -31.37 -10.98 29.51
C ASP A 193 -31.58 -10.09 30.74
N ARG A 194 -32.85 -9.93 31.11
CA ARG A 194 -33.25 -9.42 32.42
C ARG A 194 -32.80 -10.48 33.45
N PRO A 195 -31.90 -10.17 34.39
CA PRO A 195 -31.59 -11.10 35.47
C PRO A 195 -32.89 -11.46 36.20
N PRO A 196 -33.14 -12.73 36.59
CA PRO A 196 -34.32 -13.07 37.38
C PRO A 196 -34.32 -12.19 38.63
N ALA A 197 -35.42 -11.47 38.83
CA ALA A 197 -35.59 -10.56 39.94
C ALA A 197 -35.35 -11.32 41.25
N ARG A 198 -34.19 -11.08 41.87
CA ARG A 198 -33.94 -11.53 43.24
C ARG A 198 -34.94 -10.81 44.13
N ALA A 199 -35.95 -11.55 44.60
CA ALA A 199 -36.88 -11.09 45.61
C ALA A 199 -36.08 -10.55 46.80
N LYS A 200 -36.29 -9.28 47.15
CA LYS A 200 -35.77 -8.68 48.37
C LYS A 200 -36.36 -9.45 49.56
N PRO A 201 -35.56 -10.09 50.43
CA PRO A 201 -36.03 -10.42 51.77
C PRO A 201 -36.15 -9.11 52.54
N GLY A 202 -37.30 -8.91 53.19
CA GLY A 202 -37.56 -7.79 54.07
C GLY A 202 -36.46 -7.64 55.13
N ARG A 203 -36.10 -6.39 55.40
CA ARG A 203 -35.10 -5.99 56.39
C ARG A 203 -35.80 -5.78 57.74
N PRO A 204 -35.53 -6.57 58.80
CA PRO A 204 -35.72 -6.08 60.15
C PRO A 204 -34.43 -5.36 60.58
N GLY A 205 -34.60 -4.16 61.13
CA GLY A 205 -33.49 -3.34 61.60
C GLY A 205 -32.67 -4.05 62.69
N ARG A 206 -31.36 -3.80 62.72
CA ARG A 206 -30.53 -3.97 63.92
C ARG A 206 -29.27 -3.12 63.85
N ARG A 207 -28.79 -2.85 65.06
CA ARG A 207 -27.91 -1.80 65.55
C ARG A 207 -26.47 -1.87 65.03
N ARG A 208 -25.84 -0.70 65.05
CA ARG A 208 -24.42 -0.42 64.80
C ARG A 208 -23.53 -1.08 65.88
N PRO A 209 -22.51 -1.88 65.53
CA PRO A 209 -21.44 -2.25 66.46
C PRO A 209 -20.29 -1.21 66.43
N PRO A 210 -19.45 -1.18 67.49
CA PRO A 210 -18.36 -0.21 67.65
C PRO A 210 -17.15 -0.52 66.75
N PRO A 211 -16.26 0.47 66.51
CA PRO A 211 -15.12 0.31 65.60
C PRO A 211 -14.04 -0.61 66.18
N SER A 212 -13.59 -1.57 65.37
CA SER A 212 -12.40 -2.41 65.64
C SER A 212 -11.11 -1.72 65.17
N PRO A 213 -9.94 -2.11 65.73
CA PRO A 213 -8.70 -1.35 65.64
C PRO A 213 -8.01 -1.46 64.28
N LEU A 214 -7.25 -0.41 63.95
CA LEU A 214 -6.41 -0.30 62.76
C LEU A 214 -5.38 -1.44 62.68
N ALA A 215 -5.40 -2.19 61.57
CA ALA A 215 -4.38 -3.17 61.25
C ALA A 215 -3.02 -2.51 60.92
N PRO A 216 -1.89 -3.17 61.25
CA PRO A 216 -0.55 -2.62 61.03
C PRO A 216 -0.22 -2.45 59.54
N ARG A 217 0.43 -1.33 59.21
CA ARG A 217 0.89 -0.99 57.86
C ARG A 217 1.80 -2.09 57.30
N ARG A 218 1.41 -2.65 56.15
CA ARG A 218 2.24 -3.54 55.34
C ARG A 218 3.46 -2.76 54.81
N PRO A 219 4.67 -3.35 54.77
CA PRO A 219 5.84 -2.73 54.14
C PRO A 219 5.55 -2.38 52.67
N PRO A 220 6.14 -1.31 52.11
CA PRO A 220 5.95 -0.96 50.71
C PRO A 220 6.40 -2.14 49.84
N ALA A 221 5.49 -2.59 48.96
CA ALA A 221 5.79 -3.63 47.98
C ALA A 221 6.97 -3.16 47.12
N GLN A 222 7.99 -4.03 46.96
CA GLN A 222 9.06 -3.79 46.00
C GLN A 222 8.45 -3.60 44.60
N PRO A 223 9.02 -2.73 43.76
CA PRO A 223 8.52 -2.51 42.41
C PRO A 223 8.60 -3.82 41.62
N GLU A 224 7.46 -4.38 41.26
CA GLU A 224 7.36 -5.57 40.42
C GLU A 224 7.92 -5.22 39.03
N GLY A 225 9.00 -5.92 38.62
CA GLY A 225 9.59 -5.77 37.30
C GLY A 225 8.58 -6.13 36.20
N LEU A 226 8.69 -5.47 35.04
CA LEU A 226 7.88 -5.81 33.88
C LEU A 226 8.43 -7.08 33.24
N SER A 227 7.73 -8.20 33.42
CA SER A 227 8.08 -9.48 32.79
C SER A 227 7.86 -9.41 31.28
N THR A 228 8.87 -9.84 30.52
CA THR A 228 8.84 -9.95 29.05
C THR A 228 9.36 -11.30 28.61
N CYS A 229 8.69 -11.92 27.65
CA CYS A 229 9.13 -13.17 27.02
C CYS A 229 9.32 -12.97 25.51
N VAL A 230 10.37 -13.56 24.95
CA VAL A 230 10.55 -13.73 23.50
C VAL A 230 10.17 -15.15 23.15
N GLU A 231 9.26 -15.31 22.20
CA GLU A 231 8.74 -16.59 21.75
C GLU A 231 8.88 -16.74 20.23
N ALA A 232 9.68 -17.72 19.81
CA ALA A 232 9.70 -18.20 18.44
C ALA A 232 8.81 -19.44 18.32
N SER A 233 7.94 -19.48 17.31
CA SER A 233 6.98 -20.55 17.08
C SER A 233 6.89 -20.94 15.61
N VAL A 234 6.63 -22.22 15.38
CA VAL A 234 6.47 -22.84 14.07
C VAL A 234 5.02 -23.21 13.84
N PHE A 235 4.47 -22.80 12.69
CA PHE A 235 3.11 -23.11 12.29
C PHE A 235 3.10 -23.81 10.94
N ASP A 236 2.41 -24.95 10.84
CA ASP A 236 2.18 -25.60 9.57
C ASP A 236 1.06 -24.87 8.81
N THR A 237 1.39 -24.26 7.67
CA THR A 237 0.41 -23.54 6.84
C THR A 237 -0.36 -24.47 5.91
N THR A 238 0.05 -25.75 5.79
CA THR A 238 -0.62 -26.75 4.95
C THR A 238 -1.74 -27.51 5.65
N ALA A 239 -1.94 -27.29 6.95
CA ALA A 239 -3.03 -27.87 7.74
C ALA A 239 -4.42 -27.29 7.43
N GLY A 240 -4.66 -26.93 6.16
CA GLY A 240 -5.96 -26.46 5.66
C GLY A 240 -6.81 -27.58 5.07
N ALA A 241 -7.99 -27.76 5.67
CA ALA A 241 -9.20 -28.40 5.13
C ALA A 241 -9.17 -29.92 4.89
N GLY A 242 -9.45 -30.71 5.93
CA GLY A 242 -10.13 -32.01 5.74
C GLY A 242 -9.67 -33.22 6.57
N GLY A 243 -8.57 -33.15 7.32
CA GLY A 243 -8.06 -34.27 8.11
C GLY A 243 -8.39 -34.13 9.60
N SER A 244 -9.15 -35.08 10.17
CA SER A 244 -9.45 -35.14 11.61
C SER A 244 -8.24 -35.62 12.42
N GLY A 245 -7.34 -34.69 12.74
CA GLY A 245 -6.26 -34.86 13.72
C GLY A 245 -5.12 -33.85 13.48
N PRO A 246 -4.46 -33.32 14.53
CA PRO A 246 -3.22 -32.56 14.35
C PRO A 246 -2.19 -33.49 13.72
N ALA A 247 -1.95 -33.34 12.41
CA ALA A 247 -0.81 -33.99 11.79
C ALA A 247 0.45 -33.51 12.54
N PRO A 248 1.35 -34.41 12.97
CA PRO A 248 2.58 -34.01 13.62
C PRO A 248 3.32 -33.05 12.68
N SER A 249 3.70 -31.88 13.21
CA SER A 249 4.50 -30.91 12.48
C SER A 249 5.71 -31.62 11.87
N ARG A 250 5.85 -31.58 10.55
CA ARG A 250 6.98 -32.25 9.86
C ARG A 250 8.33 -31.65 10.24
N TYR A 251 8.30 -30.46 10.83
CA TYR A 251 9.44 -29.82 11.45
C TYR A 251 9.40 -30.02 12.96
N SER A 252 10.53 -30.48 13.52
CA SER A 252 10.75 -30.55 14.97
C SER A 252 12.08 -29.88 15.30
N LEU A 253 12.03 -28.90 16.19
CA LEU A 253 13.21 -28.31 16.80
C LEU A 253 13.88 -29.36 17.68
N SER A 254 15.13 -29.71 17.36
CA SER A 254 15.91 -30.57 18.25
C SER A 254 16.17 -29.87 19.58
N ALA A 255 16.23 -30.63 20.66
CA ALA A 255 16.54 -30.08 22.00
C ALA A 255 17.85 -29.29 22.01
N ALA A 256 18.85 -29.71 21.22
CA ALA A 256 20.13 -29.01 21.08
C ALA A 256 19.99 -27.68 20.32
N ALA A 257 19.24 -27.64 19.22
CA ALA A 257 18.98 -26.41 18.47
C ALA A 257 18.19 -25.40 19.32
N CYS A 258 17.20 -25.89 20.05
CA CYS A 258 16.40 -25.09 20.95
C CYS A 258 17.23 -24.52 22.11
N ALA A 259 18.03 -25.33 22.80
CA ALA A 259 18.92 -24.85 23.86
C ALA A 259 19.94 -23.81 23.35
N SER A 260 20.48 -24.03 22.14
CA SER A 260 21.41 -23.09 21.49
C SER A 260 20.73 -21.76 21.17
N ALA A 261 19.50 -21.79 20.62
CA ALA A 261 18.72 -20.60 20.34
C ALA A 261 18.33 -19.85 21.63
N GLN A 262 17.92 -20.57 22.69
CA GLN A 262 17.62 -19.96 23.99
C GLN A 262 18.85 -19.26 24.57
N ALA A 263 20.02 -19.92 24.54
CA ALA A 263 21.26 -19.34 25.04
C ALA A 263 21.69 -18.10 24.24
N LEU A 264 21.55 -18.13 22.91
CA LEU A 264 21.84 -16.98 22.05
C LEU A 264 20.92 -15.79 22.35
N ILE A 265 19.59 -16.02 22.35
CA ILE A 265 18.59 -14.99 22.59
C ILE A 265 18.76 -14.41 24.01
N ALA A 266 18.88 -15.26 25.02
CA ALA A 266 19.13 -14.86 26.40
C ALA A 266 20.43 -14.05 26.55
N GLY A 267 21.54 -14.53 25.98
CA GLY A 267 22.82 -13.85 26.05
C GLY A 267 22.81 -12.46 25.41
N GLN A 268 22.17 -12.32 24.24
CA GLN A 268 22.05 -11.04 23.57
C GLN A 268 21.10 -10.08 24.31
N LEU A 269 19.96 -10.56 24.82
CA LEU A 269 19.05 -9.75 25.63
C LEU A 269 19.70 -9.30 26.94
N ASN A 270 20.43 -10.18 27.63
CA ASN A 270 21.14 -9.83 28.86
C ASN A 270 22.26 -8.82 28.61
N THR A 271 22.93 -8.92 27.46
CA THR A 271 23.95 -7.94 27.05
C THR A 271 23.33 -6.59 26.71
N ALA A 272 22.23 -6.58 25.94
CA ALA A 272 21.53 -5.35 25.55
C ALA A 272 20.87 -4.64 26.74
N ALA A 273 20.35 -5.41 27.70
CA ALA A 273 19.72 -4.91 28.92
C ALA A 273 20.69 -4.76 30.11
N ALA A 274 22.02 -4.81 29.88
CA ALA A 274 23.00 -4.72 30.96
C ALA A 274 22.79 -3.44 31.79
N GLY A 275 22.59 -3.61 33.11
CA GLY A 275 22.29 -2.52 34.04
C GLY A 275 20.81 -2.12 34.16
N GLN A 276 19.92 -2.74 33.36
CA GLN A 276 18.48 -2.47 33.33
C GLN A 276 17.62 -3.70 33.65
N LEU A 277 18.24 -4.83 34.02
CA LEU A 277 17.56 -6.08 34.34
C LEU A 277 17.02 -6.05 35.78
N ALA A 278 15.72 -6.34 35.94
CA ALA A 278 15.14 -6.75 37.22
C ALA A 278 15.33 -8.26 37.46
N ALA A 279 15.32 -9.06 36.39
CA ALA A 279 15.74 -10.46 36.37
C ALA A 279 16.39 -10.77 35.02
N PRO A 280 17.47 -11.57 34.98
CA PRO A 280 18.08 -11.97 33.72
C PRO A 280 17.07 -12.70 32.82
N PHE A 281 17.26 -12.55 31.51
CA PHE A 281 16.59 -13.36 30.52
C PHE A 281 17.19 -14.76 30.53
N ASP A 282 16.36 -15.76 30.82
CA ASP A 282 16.75 -17.17 30.90
C ASP A 282 15.80 -18.04 30.07
N ALA A 283 16.24 -19.27 29.80
CA ALA A 283 15.45 -20.29 29.12
C ALA A 283 14.17 -20.58 29.92
N ALA A 284 13.01 -20.36 29.30
CA ALA A 284 11.71 -20.46 29.97
C ALA A 284 10.85 -21.63 29.46
N GLY A 285 11.00 -22.00 28.19
CA GLY A 285 10.26 -23.10 27.59
C GLY A 285 10.86 -23.51 26.25
N CYS A 286 10.91 -24.82 26.01
CA CYS A 286 11.43 -25.39 24.80
C CYS A 286 10.57 -26.58 24.40
N SER A 287 10.04 -26.57 23.18
CA SER A 287 9.36 -27.71 22.57
C SER A 287 9.88 -27.95 21.15
N ASP A 288 9.35 -28.97 20.50
CA ASP A 288 9.55 -29.27 19.08
C ASP A 288 9.08 -28.14 18.14
N THR A 289 8.27 -27.22 18.60
CA THR A 289 7.63 -26.17 17.79
C THR A 289 7.81 -24.77 18.38
N GLN A 290 8.39 -24.65 19.57
CA GLN A 290 8.45 -23.39 20.31
C GLN A 290 9.77 -23.22 21.05
N VAL A 291 10.35 -22.03 20.95
CA VAL A 291 11.48 -21.57 21.75
C VAL A 291 11.06 -20.35 22.54
N ARG A 292 11.15 -20.40 23.88
CA ARG A 292 10.75 -19.31 24.77
C ARG A 292 11.89 -18.93 25.73
N VAL A 293 12.18 -17.63 25.79
CA VAL A 293 13.13 -17.00 26.71
C VAL A 293 12.41 -15.89 27.46
N CYS A 294 12.49 -15.84 28.78
CA CYS A 294 11.79 -14.84 29.59
C CYS A 294 12.74 -14.16 30.58
N GLY A 295 12.50 -12.87 30.84
CA GLY A 295 13.24 -12.08 31.82
C GLY A 295 12.38 -10.90 32.29
N SER A 296 12.95 -10.00 33.09
CA SER A 296 12.25 -8.78 33.49
C SER A 296 13.17 -7.57 33.51
N LEU A 297 12.64 -6.42 33.09
CA LEU A 297 13.35 -5.15 33.10
C LEU A 297 12.94 -4.33 34.33
N ALA A 298 13.90 -3.60 34.90
CA ALA A 298 13.65 -2.59 35.91
C ALA A 298 12.78 -1.49 35.29
N ALA A 299 11.67 -1.13 35.94
CA ALA A 299 10.47 -0.50 35.36
C ALA A 299 10.60 0.98 34.93
N SER A 300 11.68 1.35 34.24
CA SER A 300 11.94 2.70 33.73
C SER A 300 11.71 2.74 32.21
N GLY A 301 10.74 3.56 31.76
CA GLY A 301 10.33 3.63 30.35
C GLY A 301 11.39 4.20 29.39
N ALA A 302 12.39 4.93 29.90
CA ALA A 302 13.51 5.39 29.09
C ALA A 302 14.47 4.25 28.75
N ASP A 303 14.64 3.31 29.68
CA ASP A 303 15.58 2.19 29.59
C ASP A 303 15.09 1.12 28.60
N ALA A 304 13.79 0.83 28.61
CA ALA A 304 13.18 -0.13 27.68
C ALA A 304 13.39 0.25 26.20
N SER A 305 13.50 1.54 25.87
CA SER A 305 13.69 2.00 24.49
C SER A 305 15.07 1.66 23.91
N ALA A 306 16.11 1.64 24.74
CA ALA A 306 17.46 1.25 24.31
C ALA A 306 17.51 -0.25 23.98
N VAL A 307 16.95 -1.08 24.87
CA VAL A 307 16.83 -2.53 24.65
C VAL A 307 15.96 -2.84 23.43
N GLN A 308 14.90 -2.05 23.22
CA GLN A 308 13.98 -2.21 22.09
C GLN A 308 14.65 -2.04 20.73
N ASP A 309 15.55 -1.07 20.58
CA ASP A 309 16.27 -0.83 19.32
C ASP A 309 17.22 -2.01 18.99
N ASP A 310 17.85 -2.60 19.99
CA ASP A 310 18.74 -3.75 19.80
C ASP A 310 17.95 -5.03 19.52
N VAL A 311 16.82 -5.22 20.19
CA VAL A 311 15.86 -6.29 19.88
C VAL A 311 15.48 -6.27 18.39
N TYR A 312 15.09 -5.11 17.84
CA TYR A 312 14.69 -5.02 16.43
C TYR A 312 15.82 -5.39 15.45
N LYS A 313 17.08 -5.10 15.78
CA LYS A 313 18.23 -5.48 14.95
C LYS A 313 18.49 -6.99 14.98
N GLN A 314 18.17 -7.64 16.09
CA GLN A 314 18.48 -9.06 16.30
C GLN A 314 17.34 -10.00 15.90
N LEU A 315 16.11 -9.52 15.71
CA LEU A 315 14.94 -10.35 15.37
C LEU A 315 15.21 -11.32 14.20
N ASP A 316 15.79 -10.85 13.10
CA ASP A 316 16.08 -11.71 11.94
C ASP A 316 17.23 -12.68 12.20
N ALA A 317 18.25 -12.26 12.98
CA ALA A 317 19.35 -13.14 13.37
C ALA A 317 18.89 -14.24 14.34
N TRP A 318 17.96 -13.93 15.25
CA TRP A 318 17.31 -14.90 16.12
C TRP A 318 16.45 -15.87 15.32
N LEU A 319 15.68 -15.38 14.35
CA LEU A 319 14.91 -16.23 13.46
C LEU A 319 15.83 -17.16 12.66
N ASP A 320 16.95 -16.67 12.15
CA ASP A 320 17.96 -17.48 11.46
C ASP A 320 18.68 -18.48 12.38
N ALA A 321 18.87 -18.16 13.66
CA ALA A 321 19.45 -19.08 14.62
C ALA A 321 18.49 -20.20 15.05
N VAL A 322 17.20 -19.90 15.14
CA VAL A 322 16.14 -20.89 15.43
C VAL A 322 15.86 -21.76 14.19
N PHE A 323 15.98 -21.17 12.99
CA PHE A 323 15.68 -21.79 11.70
C PHE A 323 16.85 -21.58 10.71
N PRO A 324 17.99 -22.24 10.90
CA PRO A 324 19.13 -22.07 10.02
C PRO A 324 18.74 -22.48 8.60
N GLY A 325 19.06 -21.62 7.61
CA GLY A 325 18.64 -21.82 6.21
C GLY A 325 19.10 -23.15 5.60
N SER A 326 20.10 -23.82 6.18
CA SER A 326 20.55 -25.17 5.80
C SER A 326 19.51 -26.27 6.11
N ASP A 327 18.54 -26.02 6.98
CA ASP A 327 17.48 -26.95 7.34
C ASP A 327 16.26 -26.87 6.40
N CYS A 328 16.38 -26.15 5.28
CA CYS A 328 15.45 -26.21 4.16
C CYS A 328 15.54 -27.57 3.41
N ARG A 329 15.30 -28.68 4.12
CA ARG A 329 15.07 -30.00 3.53
C ARG A 329 13.62 -30.12 3.06
N ASP A 330 13.35 -31.09 2.18
CA ASP A 330 12.03 -31.32 1.56
C ASP A 330 10.83 -31.41 2.53
N GLY A 331 11.07 -31.56 3.84
CA GLY A 331 10.06 -31.58 4.89
C GLY A 331 9.63 -30.21 5.46
N THR A 332 10.31 -29.10 5.17
CA THR A 332 9.98 -27.77 5.75
C THR A 332 9.11 -26.88 4.86
N TYR A 333 8.78 -27.34 3.65
CA TYR A 333 7.90 -26.61 2.75
C TYR A 333 6.47 -26.54 3.28
N GLY A 334 5.88 -25.35 3.21
CA GLY A 334 4.54 -25.11 3.74
C GLY A 334 4.51 -24.85 5.26
N VAL A 335 5.68 -24.63 5.87
CA VAL A 335 5.79 -24.17 7.25
C VAL A 335 6.03 -22.66 7.27
N ALA A 336 5.39 -21.96 8.20
CA ALA A 336 5.69 -20.58 8.58
C ALA A 336 6.40 -20.58 9.93
N ALA A 337 7.50 -19.84 10.03
CA ALA A 337 8.17 -19.58 11.30
C ALA A 337 7.96 -18.11 11.68
N GLY A 338 7.62 -17.85 12.93
CA GLY A 338 7.43 -16.50 13.46
C GLY A 338 8.15 -16.33 14.79
N LEU A 339 8.66 -15.14 15.05
CA LEU A 339 9.17 -14.73 16.34
C LEU A 339 8.36 -13.54 16.83
N SER A 340 7.89 -13.61 18.07
CA SER A 340 7.05 -12.61 18.72
C SER A 340 7.55 -12.30 20.12
N ILE A 341 7.34 -11.05 20.56
CA ILE A 341 7.67 -10.62 21.93
C ILE A 341 6.37 -10.48 22.71
N LEU A 342 6.23 -11.30 23.75
CA LEU A 342 5.06 -11.43 24.58
C LEU A 342 5.27 -10.70 25.91
N GLY A 343 4.48 -9.65 26.13
CA GLY A 343 4.36 -8.96 27.41
C GLY A 343 5.48 -7.96 27.74
N GLY A 344 5.19 -7.12 28.73
CA GLY A 344 6.12 -6.12 29.27
C GLY A 344 6.36 -4.91 28.37
N ALA A 345 7.59 -4.36 28.42
CA ALA A 345 7.94 -3.08 27.80
C ALA A 345 8.50 -3.20 26.37
N LEU A 346 8.89 -4.42 25.96
CA LEU A 346 9.43 -4.69 24.62
C LEU A 346 8.32 -5.16 23.66
N GLN A 347 8.50 -4.90 22.37
CA GLN A 347 7.60 -5.23 21.28
C GLN A 347 8.40 -5.69 20.05
N GLY A 348 7.88 -6.62 19.27
CA GLY A 348 8.54 -7.02 18.03
C GLY A 348 7.97 -8.30 17.48
N GLU A 349 7.81 -8.33 16.16
CA GLU A 349 7.38 -9.52 15.42
C GLU A 349 8.15 -9.59 14.09
N THR A 350 8.64 -10.78 13.73
CA THR A 350 9.20 -11.10 12.41
C THR A 350 8.75 -12.51 12.01
N GLY A 351 8.76 -12.84 10.72
CA GLY A 351 8.41 -14.17 10.25
C GLY A 351 8.88 -14.47 8.83
N ARG A 352 8.98 -15.77 8.52
CA ARG A 352 9.37 -16.30 7.20
C ARG A 352 8.47 -17.45 6.78
N LEU A 353 8.20 -17.51 5.47
CA LEU A 353 7.46 -18.58 4.81
C LEU A 353 8.40 -19.42 3.95
N PHE A 354 8.42 -20.74 4.15
CA PHE A 354 9.27 -21.65 3.37
C PHE A 354 8.48 -22.21 2.17
N VAL A 355 8.78 -21.70 0.96
CA VAL A 355 8.08 -22.08 -0.29
C VAL A 355 9.00 -22.89 -1.21
N ARG A 356 8.50 -24.00 -1.75
CA ARG A 356 9.21 -24.83 -2.74
C ARG A 356 9.16 -24.15 -4.11
N ARG A 357 10.31 -23.94 -4.76
CA ARG A 357 10.35 -23.65 -6.20
C ARG A 357 10.34 -25.00 -6.94
N PHE A 358 9.23 -25.36 -7.58
CA PHE A 358 9.16 -26.55 -8.41
C PHE A 358 9.88 -26.33 -9.76
N PRO A 359 10.66 -27.31 -10.27
CA PRO A 359 10.93 -27.39 -11.70
C PRO A 359 9.62 -27.69 -12.46
N PRO A 360 9.45 -27.18 -13.69
CA PRO A 360 8.21 -27.36 -14.45
C PRO A 360 7.88 -28.85 -14.66
N PRO A 361 6.63 -29.28 -14.49
CA PRO A 361 6.26 -30.69 -14.67
C PRO A 361 6.32 -31.11 -16.16
N PRO A 362 6.65 -32.38 -16.46
CA PRO A 362 6.48 -32.93 -17.80
C PRO A 362 4.98 -33.04 -18.16
N PRO A 363 4.61 -32.83 -19.44
CA PRO A 363 3.21 -32.73 -19.84
C PRO A 363 2.47 -34.07 -19.74
N PRO A 364 1.25 -34.12 -19.18
CA PRO A 364 0.38 -35.30 -19.23
C PRO A 364 -0.33 -35.44 -20.59
N ASN A 365 -0.68 -36.68 -20.95
CA ASN A 365 -1.37 -37.03 -22.20
C ASN A 365 -2.75 -36.34 -22.33
N PRO A 366 -3.15 -35.94 -23.55
CA PRO A 366 -4.31 -35.05 -23.73
C PRO A 366 -5.66 -35.78 -23.60
N PRO A 367 -6.63 -35.21 -22.86
CA PRO A 367 -8.06 -35.53 -23.00
C PRO A 367 -8.64 -34.89 -24.29
N PRO A 368 -9.83 -35.34 -24.75
CA PRO A 368 -10.41 -34.90 -26.02
C PRO A 368 -10.62 -33.37 -26.09
N PRO A 369 -10.50 -32.76 -27.28
CA PRO A 369 -10.38 -31.32 -27.42
C PRO A 369 -11.66 -30.60 -27.01
N ALA A 370 -11.57 -29.82 -25.94
CA ALA A 370 -12.53 -28.77 -25.65
C ALA A 370 -12.45 -27.69 -26.73
N ARG A 371 -13.59 -27.05 -27.05
CA ARG A 371 -13.64 -25.94 -28.01
C ARG A 371 -12.64 -24.85 -27.57
N PRO A 372 -11.84 -24.30 -28.50
CA PRO A 372 -10.86 -23.28 -28.15
C PRO A 372 -11.58 -22.07 -27.55
N PRO A 373 -11.05 -21.50 -26.44
CA PRO A 373 -11.58 -20.26 -25.89
C PRO A 373 -11.50 -19.15 -26.96
N PRO A 374 -12.44 -18.19 -26.94
CA PRO A 374 -12.40 -17.06 -27.87
C PRO A 374 -11.04 -16.34 -27.73
N ALA A 375 -10.42 -16.03 -28.87
CA ALA A 375 -9.12 -15.38 -28.89
C ALA A 375 -9.17 -14.07 -28.06
N PRO A 376 -8.14 -13.78 -27.24
CA PRO A 376 -8.10 -12.56 -26.46
C PRO A 376 -8.19 -11.35 -27.38
N ALA A 377 -8.99 -10.36 -27.00
CA ALA A 377 -9.08 -9.11 -27.74
C ALA A 377 -7.69 -8.47 -27.91
N ARG A 378 -7.35 -8.11 -29.15
CA ARG A 378 -6.06 -7.50 -29.51
C ARG A 378 -6.26 -6.03 -29.82
N CYS A 379 -5.33 -5.22 -29.35
CA CYS A 379 -5.20 -3.81 -29.67
C CYS A 379 -3.97 -3.60 -30.55
N GLN A 380 -3.93 -2.47 -31.25
CA GLN A 380 -2.73 -2.05 -31.96
C GLN A 380 -2.15 -0.81 -31.27
N LEU A 381 -0.83 -0.66 -31.29
CA LEU A 381 -0.15 0.58 -30.91
C LEU A 381 0.63 1.06 -32.12
N CYS A 382 0.23 2.22 -32.64
CA CYS A 382 0.80 2.84 -33.83
C CYS A 382 1.41 4.20 -33.50
N PHE A 383 2.68 4.39 -33.87
CA PHE A 383 3.32 5.70 -33.88
C PHE A 383 3.25 6.27 -35.28
N LEU A 384 2.62 7.43 -35.41
CA LEU A 384 2.38 8.15 -36.63
C LEU A 384 3.15 9.46 -36.60
N LEU A 385 4.14 9.60 -37.47
CA LEU A 385 4.84 10.87 -37.70
C LEU A 385 4.08 11.62 -38.79
N GLN A 386 3.30 12.62 -38.38
CA GLN A 386 2.50 13.48 -39.24
C GLN A 386 3.27 14.75 -39.59
N PHE A 387 3.09 15.19 -40.83
CA PHE A 387 3.63 16.44 -41.30
C PHE A 387 2.63 17.58 -41.14
N VAL A 388 3.09 18.74 -40.67
CA VAL A 388 2.27 19.90 -40.32
C VAL A 388 2.44 21.06 -41.34
N GLY A 389 3.29 20.91 -42.37
CA GLY A 389 3.60 21.94 -43.38
C GLY A 389 3.36 21.53 -44.86
N ALA A 390 4.03 22.18 -45.82
CA ALA A 390 4.08 21.80 -47.25
C ALA A 390 5.34 20.96 -47.59
N GLY A 391 5.15 19.83 -48.27
CA GLY A 391 5.97 18.60 -48.21
C GLY A 391 7.49 18.74 -48.39
N THR A 392 8.24 17.87 -47.70
CA THR A 392 9.70 17.71 -47.82
C THR A 392 10.07 16.32 -48.36
N PRO A 393 11.12 16.20 -49.19
CA PRO A 393 11.66 14.91 -49.62
C PRO A 393 12.37 14.18 -48.45
N GLY A 394 12.23 12.84 -48.37
CA GLY A 394 12.94 12.01 -47.38
C GLY A 394 12.07 11.12 -46.47
N ALA A 395 10.80 10.88 -46.83
CA ALA A 395 9.85 10.08 -46.04
C ALA A 395 10.34 8.66 -45.75
N LYS A 396 11.09 8.04 -46.68
CA LYS A 396 11.64 6.69 -46.49
C LYS A 396 12.68 6.63 -45.36
N GLY A 397 13.63 7.57 -45.34
CA GLY A 397 14.67 7.64 -44.31
C GLY A 397 14.10 7.88 -42.91
N LEU A 398 13.06 8.71 -42.82
CA LEU A 398 12.33 8.95 -41.57
C LEU A 398 11.53 7.73 -41.10
N CYS A 399 10.96 6.94 -42.01
CA CYS A 399 10.25 5.73 -41.62
C CYS A 399 11.18 4.65 -41.04
N ASP A 400 12.36 4.45 -41.63
CA ASP A 400 13.36 3.52 -41.10
C ASP A 400 13.96 4.02 -39.78
N ALA A 401 14.13 5.34 -39.64
CA ALA A 401 14.52 5.95 -38.37
C ALA A 401 13.43 5.78 -37.31
N LEU A 402 12.15 5.96 -37.65
CA LEU A 402 11.03 5.80 -36.74
C LEU A 402 10.87 4.34 -36.29
N ALA A 403 11.01 3.38 -37.20
CA ALA A 403 10.95 1.96 -36.86
C ALA A 403 12.14 1.52 -35.99
N ARG A 404 13.34 2.06 -36.23
CA ARG A 404 14.52 1.83 -35.36
C ARG A 404 14.32 2.46 -33.99
N ALA A 405 13.96 3.74 -33.92
CA ALA A 405 13.69 4.43 -32.66
C ALA A 405 12.58 3.75 -31.85
N ALA A 406 11.51 3.29 -32.52
CA ALA A 406 10.44 2.53 -31.89
C ALA A 406 10.96 1.20 -31.30
N ARG A 407 11.75 0.43 -32.06
CA ARG A 407 12.34 -0.83 -31.57
C ARG A 407 13.30 -0.63 -30.40
N ASP A 408 14.23 0.30 -30.55
CA ASP A 408 15.39 0.43 -29.66
C ASP A 408 15.04 1.17 -28.36
N LEU A 409 14.01 2.03 -28.38
CA LEU A 409 13.62 2.83 -27.20
C LEU A 409 12.34 2.34 -26.54
N LEU A 410 11.31 1.94 -27.31
CA LEU A 410 10.02 1.62 -26.70
C LEU A 410 10.03 0.30 -25.97
N LYS A 411 10.72 -0.72 -26.48
CA LYS A 411 10.75 -2.01 -25.79
C LYS A 411 11.39 -1.90 -24.41
N PRO A 412 12.58 -1.31 -24.23
CA PRO A 412 13.16 -1.10 -22.91
C PRO A 412 12.28 -0.23 -21.99
N LEU A 413 11.65 0.82 -22.54
CA LEU A 413 10.78 1.68 -21.75
C LEU A 413 9.48 0.98 -21.34
N ALA A 414 8.89 0.17 -22.22
CA ALA A 414 7.66 -0.59 -21.96
C ALA A 414 7.93 -1.73 -20.96
N ASP A 415 9.03 -2.46 -21.15
CA ASP A 415 9.48 -3.50 -20.23
C ASP A 415 9.73 -2.89 -18.82
N ALA A 416 10.29 -1.67 -18.73
CA ALA A 416 10.45 -0.95 -17.46
C ALA A 416 9.13 -0.53 -16.79
N GLN A 417 8.04 -0.43 -17.54
CA GLN A 417 6.70 -0.16 -17.00
C GLN A 417 5.88 -1.44 -16.79
N GLY A 418 6.47 -2.62 -17.03
CA GLY A 418 5.77 -3.90 -16.97
C GLY A 418 4.78 -4.13 -18.12
N LEU A 419 4.86 -3.34 -19.19
CA LEU A 419 4.00 -3.46 -20.37
C LEU A 419 4.58 -4.50 -21.33
N VAL A 420 3.75 -5.46 -21.75
CA VAL A 420 4.15 -6.45 -22.76
C VAL A 420 3.77 -5.96 -24.16
N LEU A 421 4.78 -5.58 -24.96
CA LEU A 421 4.61 -5.25 -26.37
C LEU A 421 4.75 -6.52 -27.24
N GLY A 422 3.86 -6.71 -28.22
CA GLY A 422 3.88 -7.83 -29.15
C GLY A 422 3.06 -9.04 -28.73
N ALA A 423 2.86 -9.99 -29.66
CA ALA A 423 1.98 -11.15 -29.49
C ALA A 423 2.62 -12.33 -28.71
N GLY A 424 3.49 -12.06 -27.71
CA GLY A 424 4.12 -13.08 -26.87
C GLY A 424 5.61 -12.81 -26.55
N GLN A 425 6.30 -13.79 -25.97
CA GLN A 425 7.72 -13.71 -25.53
C GLN A 425 8.77 -13.63 -26.69
N GLY A 426 8.36 -13.16 -27.88
CA GLY A 426 9.22 -13.03 -29.06
C GLY A 426 9.67 -11.59 -29.34
N ALA A 427 10.49 -11.42 -30.39
CA ALA A 427 10.86 -10.10 -30.88
C ALA A 427 9.62 -9.31 -31.34
N VAL A 428 9.51 -8.04 -30.93
CA VAL A 428 8.41 -7.16 -31.33
C VAL A 428 8.53 -6.87 -32.82
N THR A 429 7.62 -7.41 -33.62
CA THR A 429 7.52 -7.11 -35.06
C THR A 429 6.77 -5.80 -35.26
N TRP A 430 7.50 -4.79 -35.69
CA TRP A 430 6.96 -3.48 -36.05
C TRP A 430 6.63 -3.44 -37.53
N THR A 431 5.35 -3.27 -37.86
CA THR A 431 4.87 -3.13 -39.23
C THR A 431 4.93 -1.67 -39.65
N GLN A 432 5.67 -1.36 -40.71
CA GLN A 432 5.72 -0.03 -41.31
C GLN A 432 4.54 0.16 -42.28
N LEU A 433 3.79 1.25 -42.13
CA LEU A 433 2.64 1.61 -42.95
C LEU A 433 2.84 3.02 -43.52
N GLY A 434 2.60 3.19 -44.83
CA GLY A 434 2.84 4.45 -45.54
C GLY A 434 4.29 4.66 -46.03
N CYS A 435 5.14 3.64 -45.90
CA CYS A 435 6.57 3.70 -46.23
C CYS A 435 6.85 3.05 -47.60
N GLY A 436 6.23 3.58 -48.65
CA GLY A 436 6.38 3.08 -50.02
C GLY A 436 7.83 3.09 -50.52
N ALA A 437 8.10 2.31 -51.58
CA ALA A 437 9.45 2.11 -52.13
C ALA A 437 10.11 3.39 -52.70
N THR A 438 9.31 4.41 -53.01
CA THR A 438 9.71 5.69 -53.61
C THR A 438 9.27 6.86 -52.74
N ASP A 439 10.16 7.83 -52.49
CA ASP A 439 9.84 9.09 -51.81
C ASP A 439 8.78 9.87 -52.59
N SER A 440 7.50 9.63 -52.28
CA SER A 440 6.42 10.43 -52.85
C SER A 440 6.33 11.76 -52.10
N PRO A 441 6.33 12.91 -52.80
CA PRO A 441 6.22 14.22 -52.16
C PRO A 441 4.86 14.45 -51.46
N ASN A 442 3.91 13.52 -51.60
CA ASN A 442 2.54 13.62 -51.09
C ASN A 442 2.29 12.78 -49.83
N ILE A 443 3.31 12.22 -49.19
CA ILE A 443 3.13 11.43 -47.95
C ILE A 443 2.87 12.37 -46.77
N ALA A 444 1.61 12.46 -46.35
CA ALA A 444 1.20 13.30 -45.22
C ALA A 444 1.59 12.72 -43.85
N ALA A 445 1.81 11.41 -43.75
CA ALA A 445 2.25 10.74 -42.54
C ALA A 445 2.89 9.37 -42.81
N VAL A 446 3.84 8.97 -41.97
CA VAL A 446 4.37 7.60 -41.90
C VAL A 446 4.03 7.00 -40.56
N SER A 447 3.71 5.70 -40.51
CA SER A 447 3.38 5.01 -39.26
C SER A 447 4.12 3.71 -39.07
N VAL A 448 4.38 3.37 -37.81
CA VAL A 448 4.93 2.07 -37.41
C VAL A 448 4.07 1.52 -36.29
N CYS A 449 3.58 0.29 -36.46
CA CYS A 449 2.60 -0.32 -35.56
C CYS A 449 3.09 -1.66 -34.99
N THR A 450 2.68 -1.96 -33.77
CA THR A 450 2.82 -3.28 -33.14
C THR A 450 1.50 -3.71 -32.53
N GLU A 451 1.30 -5.02 -32.37
CA GLU A 451 0.19 -5.54 -31.57
C GLU A 451 0.44 -5.36 -30.07
N LEU A 452 -0.65 -5.20 -29.33
CA LEU A 452 -0.70 -5.04 -27.88
C LEU A 452 -1.87 -5.86 -27.31
N PRO A 453 -1.71 -6.58 -26.19
CA PRO A 453 -2.82 -7.17 -25.47
C PRO A 453 -3.82 -6.09 -25.01
N ALA A 454 -5.14 -6.32 -25.17
CA ALA A 454 -6.13 -5.30 -24.80
C ALA A 454 -6.12 -4.91 -23.31
N ALA A 455 -5.65 -5.81 -22.43
CA ALA A 455 -5.48 -5.53 -21.02
C ALA A 455 -4.49 -4.39 -20.71
N GLU A 456 -3.54 -4.13 -21.62
CA GLU A 456 -2.51 -3.09 -21.45
C GLU A 456 -3.00 -1.70 -21.91
N GLY A 457 -4.11 -1.64 -22.66
CA GLY A 457 -4.66 -0.38 -23.21
C GLY A 457 -4.85 0.74 -22.17
N PRO A 458 -5.45 0.47 -20.99
CA PRO A 458 -5.63 1.48 -19.95
C PRO A 458 -4.33 2.04 -19.34
N LEU A 459 -3.20 1.34 -19.50
CA LEU A 459 -1.90 1.75 -18.94
C LEU A 459 -1.10 2.64 -19.91
N LEU A 460 -1.38 2.55 -21.21
CA LEU A 460 -0.67 3.30 -22.24
C LEU A 460 -0.67 4.83 -22.05
N PRO A 461 -1.77 5.50 -21.63
CA PRO A 461 -1.76 6.95 -21.46
C PRO A 461 -0.69 7.47 -20.47
N ARG A 462 -0.23 6.64 -19.53
CA ARG A 462 0.83 6.98 -18.58
C ARG A 462 2.24 6.87 -19.19
N PHE A 463 2.39 5.95 -20.14
CA PHE A 463 3.64 5.62 -20.81
C PHE A 463 3.93 6.51 -22.02
N LEU A 464 2.88 6.82 -22.80
CA LEU A 464 2.99 7.48 -24.09
C LEU A 464 3.70 8.85 -24.07
N PRO A 465 3.54 9.74 -23.08
CA PRO A 465 4.21 11.04 -23.08
C PRO A 465 5.74 10.94 -23.10
N SER A 466 6.31 10.06 -22.27
CA SER A 466 7.76 9.83 -22.17
C SER A 466 8.29 9.10 -23.40
N ALA A 467 7.54 8.09 -23.86
CA ALA A 467 7.84 7.31 -25.04
C ALA A 467 7.86 8.17 -26.32
N LEU A 468 6.84 9.00 -26.53
CA LEU A 468 6.75 9.89 -27.69
C LEU A 468 7.91 10.88 -27.72
N ARG A 469 8.30 11.44 -26.57
CA ARG A 469 9.46 12.32 -26.49
C ARG A 469 10.76 11.61 -26.82
N ALA A 470 11.01 10.43 -26.26
CA ALA A 470 12.24 9.68 -26.52
C ALA A 470 12.37 9.34 -28.01
N VAL A 471 11.28 8.88 -28.63
CA VAL A 471 11.23 8.60 -30.08
C VAL A 471 11.45 9.87 -30.89
N PHE A 472 10.83 11.00 -30.52
CA PHE A 472 11.03 12.27 -31.21
C PHE A 472 12.48 12.77 -31.11
N ASN A 473 13.14 12.63 -29.96
CA ASN A 473 14.54 13.01 -29.78
C ASN A 473 15.50 12.15 -30.60
N ALA A 474 15.17 10.87 -30.79
CA ALA A 474 15.96 9.99 -31.65
C ALA A 474 15.78 10.31 -33.14
N LEU A 475 14.58 10.73 -33.54
CA LEU A 475 14.30 11.19 -34.91
C LEU A 475 14.94 12.54 -35.23
N PHE A 476 14.95 13.44 -34.25
CA PHE A 476 15.48 14.80 -34.37
C PHE A 476 16.47 15.06 -33.24
N PRO A 477 17.73 14.62 -33.39
CA PRO A 477 18.77 14.85 -32.40
C PRO A 477 18.93 16.35 -32.12
N LEU A 478 19.10 16.71 -30.84
CA LEU A 478 19.27 18.10 -30.43
C LEU A 478 20.57 18.69 -30.99
N THR A 479 20.49 19.89 -31.56
CA THR A 479 21.62 20.56 -32.23
C THR A 479 22.38 21.52 -31.31
N SER A 480 21.76 21.96 -30.21
CA SER A 480 22.42 22.77 -29.17
C SER A 480 21.59 22.81 -27.87
N ALA A 481 22.26 23.05 -26.74
CA ALA A 481 21.64 23.29 -25.44
C ALA A 481 21.07 24.73 -25.34
N SER A 482 20.28 25.16 -26.33
CA SER A 482 19.73 26.52 -26.34
C SER A 482 18.51 26.63 -25.43
N THR A 483 18.46 27.68 -24.62
CA THR A 483 17.35 28.04 -23.73
C THR A 483 16.28 28.91 -24.42
N ALA A 484 16.42 29.18 -25.71
CA ALA A 484 15.67 30.23 -26.40
C ALA A 484 14.62 29.66 -27.39
N GLY A 485 13.45 29.26 -26.90
CA GLY A 485 12.26 28.98 -27.72
C GLY A 485 11.89 27.50 -27.86
N ARG A 486 10.59 27.24 -28.07
CA ARG A 486 9.91 25.95 -27.85
C ARG A 486 10.41 24.77 -28.74
N CYS A 487 11.05 25.05 -29.87
CA CYS A 487 11.74 24.05 -30.71
C CYS A 487 13.24 24.34 -30.92
N ALA A 488 13.82 25.34 -30.25
CA ALA A 488 15.13 25.87 -30.62
C ALA A 488 16.33 24.94 -30.30
N GLY A 489 16.10 23.89 -29.52
CA GLY A 489 17.07 22.81 -29.34
C GLY A 489 17.08 21.78 -30.48
N TYR A 490 16.06 21.77 -31.34
CA TYR A 490 15.90 20.81 -32.43
C TYR A 490 16.31 21.40 -33.79
N PRO A 491 16.67 20.56 -34.77
CA PRO A 491 16.79 20.97 -36.17
C PRO A 491 15.53 21.70 -36.64
N ALA A 492 15.66 22.74 -37.47
CA ALA A 492 14.53 23.54 -37.95
C ALA A 492 13.40 22.70 -38.58
N GLN A 493 13.75 21.59 -39.22
CA GLN A 493 12.82 20.61 -39.77
C GLN A 493 11.89 19.99 -38.72
N ALA A 494 12.31 19.81 -37.47
CA ALA A 494 11.52 19.17 -36.42
C ALA A 494 10.23 19.92 -36.10
N ALA A 495 10.21 21.24 -36.26
CA ALA A 495 9.03 22.08 -36.04
C ALA A 495 7.88 21.77 -37.02
N SER A 496 8.18 21.12 -38.15
CA SER A 496 7.19 20.73 -39.16
C SER A 496 6.59 19.34 -38.92
N TYR A 497 6.96 18.64 -37.84
CA TYR A 497 6.48 17.29 -37.54
C TYR A 497 5.71 17.22 -36.21
N ARG A 498 4.69 16.37 -36.19
CA ARG A 498 3.94 15.95 -35.01
C ARG A 498 4.02 14.43 -34.91
N LEU A 499 4.49 13.92 -33.78
CA LEU A 499 4.47 12.48 -33.50
C LEU A 499 3.21 12.16 -32.71
N ARG A 500 2.43 11.19 -33.18
CA ARG A 500 1.16 10.77 -32.58
C ARG A 500 1.18 9.29 -32.28
N ALA A 501 0.75 8.89 -31.10
CA ALA A 501 0.42 7.50 -30.79
C ALA A 501 -1.10 7.30 -30.88
N ASN A 502 -1.54 6.27 -31.60
CA ASN A 502 -2.95 5.85 -31.67
C ASN A 502 -3.04 4.33 -31.78
N ASP A 503 -4.26 3.82 -31.78
CA ASP A 503 -4.54 2.39 -31.73
C ASP A 503 -4.83 1.77 -33.10
N GLY A 504 -4.36 2.40 -34.19
CA GLY A 504 -4.47 1.88 -35.55
C GLY A 504 -5.85 2.01 -36.20
N VAL A 505 -6.92 2.30 -35.43
CA VAL A 505 -8.24 2.57 -36.00
C VAL A 505 -8.36 4.04 -36.40
N SER A 506 -8.57 4.29 -37.70
CA SER A 506 -9.02 5.58 -38.21
C SER A 506 -10.30 6.01 -37.48
N ALA A 507 -10.25 7.20 -36.87
CA ALA A 507 -11.27 7.86 -36.04
C ALA A 507 -12.72 7.40 -36.33
N GLY A 508 -13.27 6.50 -35.50
CA GLY A 508 -14.67 6.08 -35.61
C GLY A 508 -15.09 4.87 -34.76
N GLY A 509 -14.16 3.96 -34.41
CA GLY A 509 -14.41 2.84 -33.49
C GLY A 509 -13.92 3.14 -32.08
N GLY A 510 -14.58 2.59 -31.05
CA GLY A 510 -14.17 2.73 -29.65
C GLY A 510 -12.78 2.14 -29.43
N GLY A 511 -11.78 3.00 -29.46
CA GLY A 511 -10.38 2.60 -29.44
C GLY A 511 -9.91 2.07 -28.09
N CYS A 512 -8.83 1.30 -28.09
CA CYS A 512 -8.26 0.71 -26.88
C CYS A 512 -7.65 1.74 -25.93
N PHE A 513 -7.25 2.89 -26.46
CA PHE A 513 -6.75 4.03 -25.68
C PHE A 513 -6.92 5.33 -26.48
N SER A 514 -6.99 6.45 -25.75
CA SER A 514 -7.07 7.77 -26.37
C SER A 514 -5.75 8.15 -27.06
N PRO A 515 -5.77 8.70 -28.28
CA PRO A 515 -4.57 9.12 -28.98
C PRO A 515 -3.76 10.15 -28.16
N SER A 516 -2.44 10.05 -28.22
CA SER A 516 -1.52 10.98 -27.56
C SER A 516 -0.60 11.63 -28.58
N ASP A 517 -0.29 12.91 -28.38
CA ASP A 517 0.46 13.71 -29.36
C ASP A 517 1.68 14.37 -28.71
N PHE A 518 2.76 14.46 -29.49
CA PHE A 518 3.95 15.22 -29.15
C PHE A 518 4.38 16.09 -30.32
N ASN A 519 4.55 17.37 -30.06
CA ASN A 519 5.14 18.34 -30.97
C ASN A 519 6.01 19.30 -30.15
N CYS A 520 7.22 19.59 -30.61
CA CYS A 520 8.10 20.54 -29.93
C CYS A 520 7.48 21.95 -29.82
N SER A 521 6.58 22.33 -30.73
CA SER A 521 5.95 23.66 -30.72
C SER A 521 4.84 23.82 -29.67
N SER A 522 4.22 22.72 -29.21
CA SER A 522 3.14 22.74 -28.22
C SER A 522 3.67 22.75 -26.79
N GLY A 523 4.26 23.88 -26.38
CA GLY A 523 4.26 24.50 -25.04
C GLY A 523 4.47 23.73 -23.72
N SER A 524 4.64 22.40 -23.66
CA SER A 524 4.55 21.67 -22.38
C SER A 524 5.85 21.01 -21.87
N SER A 525 7.04 21.39 -22.37
CA SER A 525 8.28 20.92 -21.72
C SER A 525 9.57 21.71 -21.98
N VAL A 526 10.34 21.82 -20.90
CA VAL A 526 11.75 22.21 -20.89
C VAL A 526 12.59 21.05 -21.42
N VAL A 527 13.45 21.33 -22.40
CA VAL A 527 14.35 20.36 -23.05
C VAL A 527 15.66 20.27 -22.26
N VAL A 528 16.10 19.06 -21.90
CA VAL A 528 17.46 18.79 -21.40
C VAL A 528 18.15 17.86 -22.41
N PRO A 529 19.38 18.17 -22.85
CA PRO A 529 20.10 17.34 -23.81
C PRO A 529 20.53 16.00 -23.20
N MET A 530 20.42 14.93 -23.98
CA MET A 530 20.95 13.60 -23.64
C MET A 530 22.27 13.42 -24.40
N PRO A 531 23.35 12.89 -23.79
CA PRO A 531 24.62 12.70 -24.48
C PRO A 531 24.57 11.51 -25.45
N PRO A 532 25.42 11.50 -26.49
CA PRO A 532 25.48 10.43 -27.48
C PRO A 532 25.92 9.09 -26.87
N PRO A 533 25.50 7.94 -27.45
CA PRO A 533 25.84 6.63 -26.94
C PRO A 533 27.35 6.37 -27.09
N GLY A 534 28.06 6.19 -25.96
CA GLY A 534 29.45 5.71 -25.93
C GLY A 534 30.45 6.52 -25.10
N VAL A 535 30.05 7.64 -24.49
CA VAL A 535 30.96 8.42 -23.63
C VAL A 535 30.53 8.29 -22.17
N VAL A 536 31.39 7.71 -21.34
CA VAL A 536 31.29 7.79 -19.87
C VAL A 536 32.07 9.02 -19.44
N PRO A 537 31.43 10.04 -18.86
CA PRO A 537 32.11 10.87 -17.88
C PRO A 537 31.36 10.82 -16.56
N VAL A 538 32.09 10.39 -15.53
CA VAL A 538 31.84 10.80 -14.16
C VAL A 538 32.21 12.28 -14.07
N ALA A 539 31.21 13.15 -13.95
CA ALA A 539 31.36 14.53 -13.49
C ALA A 539 30.16 14.91 -12.60
N PRO A 540 30.38 15.58 -11.46
CA PRO A 540 29.35 15.87 -10.46
C PRO A 540 28.54 17.11 -10.86
N GLY A 541 27.21 17.00 -10.90
CA GLY A 541 26.31 18.14 -11.11
C GLY A 541 25.33 18.03 -12.26
N ASP A 542 25.13 16.85 -12.83
CA ASP A 542 24.04 16.60 -13.77
C ASP A 542 22.70 16.70 -13.02
N THR A 543 22.00 17.82 -13.14
CA THR A 543 20.64 17.97 -12.62
C THR A 543 19.70 17.16 -13.48
N GLY A 544 19.71 15.83 -13.31
CA GLY A 544 18.64 14.96 -13.74
C GLY A 544 17.32 15.60 -13.34
N VAL A 545 16.37 15.63 -14.28
CA VAL A 545 15.07 16.28 -14.10
C VAL A 545 14.46 15.76 -12.80
N PHE A 546 14.48 16.62 -11.77
CA PHE A 546 13.83 16.35 -10.50
C PHE A 546 12.49 17.09 -10.51
N PRO A 547 11.40 16.39 -10.19
CA PRO A 547 11.36 15.01 -9.73
C PRO A 547 11.52 14.01 -10.89
N PRO A 548 11.91 12.75 -10.62
CA PRO A 548 12.25 11.77 -11.66
C PRO A 548 11.08 11.39 -12.57
N ASP A 549 9.87 11.77 -12.17
CA ASP A 549 8.65 11.59 -12.95
C ASP A 549 8.41 12.82 -13.83
N ALA A 550 8.56 12.64 -15.14
CA ALA A 550 8.31 13.68 -16.14
C ALA A 550 6.84 14.16 -16.17
N ALA A 551 5.91 13.38 -15.60
CA ALA A 551 4.50 13.77 -15.44
C ALA A 551 4.28 14.67 -14.22
N CYS A 552 5.30 14.88 -13.38
CA CYS A 552 5.21 15.85 -12.30
C CYS A 552 5.25 17.26 -12.85
N ALA A 553 4.06 17.80 -13.12
CA ALA A 553 3.93 19.14 -13.64
C ALA A 553 4.47 20.15 -12.61
N LYS A 554 5.50 20.91 -13.02
CA LYS A 554 5.95 22.14 -12.34
C LYS A 554 4.80 23.13 -12.08
N ASP A 555 3.69 22.98 -12.81
CA ASP A 555 2.53 23.86 -12.80
C ASP A 555 1.26 23.24 -12.17
N ALA A 556 1.34 22.09 -11.48
CA ALA A 556 0.19 21.52 -10.78
C ALA A 556 -0.17 22.36 -9.54
N SER A 557 -0.83 23.50 -9.74
CA SER A 557 -1.40 24.29 -8.66
C SER A 557 -2.33 23.42 -7.80
N GLY A 558 -1.95 23.24 -6.54
CA GLY A 558 -2.86 22.83 -5.49
C GLY A 558 -3.10 21.33 -5.35
N GLY A 559 -2.18 20.63 -4.68
CA GLY A 559 -2.56 19.46 -3.89
C GLY A 559 -2.96 19.88 -2.48
N PRO A 560 -3.72 19.06 -1.72
CA PRO A 560 -4.09 19.40 -0.35
C PRO A 560 -2.87 19.38 0.57
N PHE A 561 -1.74 18.85 0.11
CA PHE A 561 -0.48 18.77 0.83
C PHE A 561 0.52 19.75 0.22
N ARG A 562 1.27 20.42 1.11
CA ARG A 562 2.43 21.23 0.76
C ARG A 562 3.56 20.93 1.75
N LEU A 563 4.80 21.13 1.30
CA LEU A 563 5.94 21.11 2.21
C LEU A 563 5.98 22.39 3.03
N GLN A 564 6.38 22.26 4.28
CA GLN A 564 6.74 23.39 5.12
C GLN A 564 8.06 23.98 4.59
N PRO A 565 8.16 25.30 4.41
CA PRO A 565 9.34 25.92 3.79
C PRO A 565 10.58 25.81 4.68
N SER A 566 10.41 25.74 6.01
CA SER A 566 11.50 25.63 6.96
C SER A 566 11.82 24.18 7.33
N VAL A 567 13.08 23.79 7.15
CA VAL A 567 13.59 22.51 7.63
C VAL A 567 13.90 22.61 9.13
N GLN A 568 13.38 21.68 9.91
CA GLN A 568 13.64 21.63 11.35
C GLN A 568 14.90 20.82 11.61
N VAL A 569 15.94 21.45 12.14
CA VAL A 569 17.19 20.77 12.53
C VAL A 569 17.05 20.27 13.96
N GLN A 570 17.20 18.96 14.17
CA GLN A 570 17.13 18.34 15.48
C GLN A 570 18.42 17.57 15.75
N THR A 571 18.99 17.76 16.94
CA THR A 571 20.10 16.92 17.40
C THR A 571 19.52 15.67 18.04
N VAL A 572 19.75 14.52 17.40
CA VAL A 572 19.34 13.22 17.93
C VAL A 572 20.58 12.60 18.59
N THR A 573 20.47 12.27 19.87
CA THR A 573 21.53 11.62 20.64
C THR A 573 21.20 10.16 20.79
N ILE A 574 22.03 9.29 20.19
CA ILE A 574 21.95 7.84 20.38
C ILE A 574 23.37 7.42 20.73
N PHE A 575 23.59 7.13 22.03
CA PHE A 575 24.77 6.57 22.67
C PHE A 575 26.10 6.57 21.88
N PRO A 576 27.21 7.09 22.44
CA PRO A 576 27.51 8.50 22.75
C PRO A 576 27.48 9.44 21.53
N SER A 577 26.95 8.99 20.39
CA SER A 577 27.03 9.71 19.12
C SER A 577 25.92 10.75 18.99
N ARG A 578 26.30 11.94 18.51
CA ARG A 578 25.36 13.03 18.16
C ARG A 578 25.13 13.01 16.66
N TYR A 579 23.86 12.90 16.28
CA TYR A 579 23.43 12.93 14.89
C TYR A 579 22.60 14.19 14.64
N THR A 580 22.67 14.68 13.40
CA THR A 580 21.85 15.80 12.96
C THR A 580 20.73 15.25 12.10
N ALA A 581 19.49 15.43 12.54
CA ALA A 581 18.29 15.08 11.80
C ALA A 581 17.70 16.34 11.15
N TYR A 582 17.50 16.29 9.84
CA TYR A 582 16.87 17.36 9.07
C TYR A 582 15.42 16.95 8.77
N CYS A 583 14.46 17.58 9.44
CA CYS A 583 13.05 17.22 9.41
C CYS A 583 12.25 18.11 8.47
N PHE A 584 11.61 17.47 7.49
CA PHE A 584 10.76 18.08 6.46
C PHE A 584 9.30 17.92 6.83
N GLY A 585 8.65 19.04 7.14
CA GLY A 585 7.24 19.08 7.48
C GLY A 585 6.34 18.99 6.25
N VAL A 586 5.27 18.21 6.34
CA VAL A 586 4.15 18.23 5.40
C VAL A 586 2.96 18.86 6.11
N VAL A 587 2.38 19.89 5.50
CA VAL A 587 1.23 20.61 6.04
C VAL A 587 0.13 20.67 4.98
N LEU A 588 -1.08 21.03 5.41
CA LEU A 588 -2.16 21.26 4.45
C LEU A 588 -1.96 22.59 3.71
N ALA A 589 -2.28 22.60 2.41
CA ALA A 589 -2.37 23.82 1.63
C ALA A 589 -3.58 24.65 2.10
N SER A 590 -3.40 25.97 2.16
CA SER A 590 -4.47 26.93 2.45
C SER A 590 -4.37 28.10 1.46
N PRO A 591 -5.45 28.44 0.73
CA PRO A 591 -6.77 27.79 0.75
C PRO A 591 -6.73 26.34 0.23
N ALA A 592 -7.75 25.56 0.57
CA ALA A 592 -7.86 24.19 0.05
C ALA A 592 -7.93 24.23 -1.48
N PRO A 593 -7.19 23.36 -2.18
CA PRO A 593 -7.13 23.40 -3.64
C PRO A 593 -8.46 23.01 -4.28
N GLU A 594 -8.64 23.39 -5.54
CA GLU A 594 -9.79 22.93 -6.31
C GLU A 594 -9.75 21.41 -6.48
N PRO A 595 -10.89 20.71 -6.32
CA PRO A 595 -10.96 19.25 -6.43
C PRO A 595 -10.61 18.73 -7.84
N SER A 596 -10.55 19.61 -8.84
CA SER A 596 -10.19 19.32 -10.24
C SER A 596 -8.67 19.31 -10.50
N ALA A 597 -7.84 19.74 -9.55
CA ALA A 597 -6.39 19.78 -9.75
C ALA A 597 -5.82 18.36 -9.93
N ALA A 598 -4.77 18.22 -10.76
CA ALA A 598 -4.04 16.95 -10.96
C ALA A 598 -3.54 16.33 -9.63
N CYS A 599 -3.45 17.16 -8.60
CA CYS A 599 -3.01 16.83 -7.25
C CYS A 599 -4.10 16.67 -6.21
N SER A 600 -5.34 16.41 -6.63
CA SER A 600 -6.50 16.21 -5.76
C SER A 600 -6.45 14.95 -4.88
N GLY A 601 -5.39 14.13 -4.99
CA GLY A 601 -5.19 12.97 -4.13
C GLY A 601 -5.30 13.34 -2.64
N THR A 602 -5.97 12.50 -1.87
CA THR A 602 -6.30 12.75 -0.45
C THR A 602 -5.30 12.13 0.52
N ARG A 603 -4.18 11.63 0.00
CA ARG A 603 -3.20 10.86 0.75
C ARG A 603 -1.79 11.01 0.19
N VAL A 604 -0.84 11.36 1.04
CA VAL A 604 0.60 11.29 0.75
C VAL A 604 1.05 9.84 0.82
N THR A 605 1.44 9.25 -0.31
CA THR A 605 1.90 7.85 -0.37
C THR A 605 3.40 7.74 -0.16
N GLN A 606 4.16 8.69 -0.72
CA GLN A 606 5.62 8.72 -0.68
C GLN A 606 6.17 10.15 -0.84
N LEU A 607 7.43 10.34 -0.46
CA LEU A 607 8.20 11.55 -0.73
C LEU A 607 9.46 11.17 -1.51
N ALA A 608 9.85 11.99 -2.48
CA ALA A 608 11.15 11.91 -3.13
C ALA A 608 11.98 13.13 -2.75
N PHE A 609 13.23 12.93 -2.38
CA PHE A 609 14.20 13.98 -2.07
C PHE A 609 15.26 14.00 -3.16
N GLN A 610 15.56 15.18 -3.70
CA GLN A 610 16.70 15.31 -4.59
C GLN A 610 17.96 15.29 -3.73
N ALA A 611 18.69 14.19 -3.77
CA ALA A 611 19.85 13.94 -2.92
C ALA A 611 20.96 13.35 -3.76
N ARG A 612 22.21 13.70 -3.46
CA ARG A 612 23.35 13.25 -4.26
C ARG A 612 23.63 11.78 -3.99
N ALA A 613 23.58 10.94 -5.01
CA ALA A 613 23.75 9.50 -4.87
C ALA A 613 25.14 9.10 -4.36
N ASP A 614 26.18 9.91 -4.62
CA ASP A 614 27.53 9.73 -4.09
C ASP A 614 27.64 9.95 -2.57
N ARG A 615 26.74 10.76 -2.00
CA ARG A 615 26.66 11.05 -0.55
C ARG A 615 25.70 10.11 0.20
N ARG A 616 25.17 9.07 -0.44
CA ARG A 616 24.22 8.12 0.18
C ARG A 616 24.71 7.48 1.48
N ALA A 617 26.01 7.26 1.62
CA ALA A 617 26.63 6.66 2.81
C ALA A 617 26.63 7.60 4.04
N ASP A 618 26.28 8.88 3.84
CA ASP A 618 26.09 9.85 4.91
C ASP A 618 24.69 9.78 5.53
N LEU A 619 23.72 9.19 4.84
CA LEU A 619 22.39 8.93 5.38
C LEU A 619 22.44 7.70 6.27
N LEU A 620 22.17 7.87 7.58
CA LEU A 620 22.19 6.80 8.57
C LEU A 620 20.82 6.15 8.75
N SER A 621 19.77 6.94 8.63
CA SER A 621 18.38 6.48 8.78
C SER A 621 17.40 7.56 8.37
N VAL A 622 16.15 7.15 8.13
CA VAL A 622 15.03 8.04 7.86
C VAL A 622 13.98 7.85 8.95
N LEU A 623 13.63 8.94 9.64
CA LEU A 623 12.56 8.94 10.64
C LEU A 623 11.27 9.38 9.97
N VAL A 624 10.23 8.55 10.02
CA VAL A 624 8.87 8.92 9.62
C VAL A 624 8.05 9.09 10.89
N ARG A 625 7.58 10.32 11.15
CA ARG A 625 6.78 10.64 12.34
C ARG A 625 5.30 10.53 12.00
N GLY A 626 4.64 9.52 12.58
CA GLY A 626 3.23 9.22 12.44
C GLY A 626 2.39 9.66 13.64
N PRO A 627 1.06 9.43 13.60
CA PRO A 627 0.11 9.91 14.61
C PRO A 627 0.32 9.28 15.99
N ALA A 628 0.84 8.04 16.04
CA ALA A 628 1.07 7.32 17.29
C ALA A 628 2.52 6.89 17.50
N ASP A 629 3.31 6.85 16.42
CA ASP A 629 4.59 6.17 16.35
C ASP A 629 5.63 7.02 15.62
N GLN A 630 6.90 6.84 16.01
CA GLN A 630 8.05 7.30 15.23
C GLN A 630 8.67 6.04 14.66
N ARG A 631 8.60 5.88 13.34
CA ARG A 631 9.24 4.75 12.67
C ARG A 631 10.61 5.19 12.21
N ARG A 632 11.65 4.57 12.75
CA ARG A 632 13.02 4.70 12.26
C ARG A 632 13.26 3.64 11.20
N LEU A 633 13.51 4.09 9.98
CA LEU A 633 13.87 3.23 8.86
C LEU A 633 15.40 3.26 8.75
N PRO A 634 16.09 2.11 8.73
CA PRO A 634 17.54 2.08 8.59
C PRO A 634 17.98 2.72 7.27
N ALA A 635 19.23 3.18 7.20
CA ALA A 635 19.85 3.69 5.98
C ALA A 635 19.49 2.78 4.81
N PRO A 636 18.78 3.29 3.81
CA PRO A 636 18.27 2.43 2.78
C PRO A 636 19.37 2.01 1.81
N GLY A 637 19.40 0.73 1.46
CA GLY A 637 20.23 0.24 0.36
C GLY A 637 19.80 0.84 -0.99
N ASP A 638 20.46 0.40 -2.06
CA ASP A 638 20.28 0.93 -3.43
C ASP A 638 18.81 0.97 -3.92
N ALA A 639 17.91 0.18 -3.32
CA ALA A 639 16.49 0.13 -3.66
C ALA A 639 15.70 1.44 -3.42
N TRP A 640 16.18 2.34 -2.56
CA TRP A 640 15.52 3.65 -2.35
C TRP A 640 16.09 4.76 -3.21
N TRP A 641 17.23 4.51 -3.85
CA TRP A 641 17.88 5.41 -4.80
C TRP A 641 17.60 4.99 -6.26
N ALA A 642 17.01 3.80 -6.44
CA ALA A 642 16.55 3.33 -7.72
C ALA A 642 15.30 4.09 -8.16
N LEU A 643 15.30 4.49 -9.43
CA LEU A 643 14.13 5.06 -10.09
C LEU A 643 12.94 4.07 -10.01
N PRO A 644 11.72 4.51 -9.63
CA PRO A 644 10.53 3.68 -9.72
C PRO A 644 10.36 3.18 -11.16
N GLY A 645 10.21 1.86 -11.34
CA GLY A 645 10.16 1.21 -12.66
C GLY A 645 11.47 0.53 -13.12
N ALA A 646 12.58 0.67 -12.39
CA ALA A 646 13.85 0.00 -12.76
C ALA A 646 13.90 -1.52 -12.40
N ALA A 647 12.77 -2.21 -12.36
CA ALA A 647 12.72 -3.64 -12.05
C ALA A 647 12.73 -4.46 -13.36
N GLY A 648 13.91 -4.87 -13.83
CA GLY A 648 13.98 -5.73 -15.02
C GLY A 648 15.33 -6.32 -15.42
N ALA A 649 16.46 -5.73 -15.03
CA ALA A 649 17.77 -6.31 -15.35
C ALA A 649 18.52 -6.72 -14.08
N ILE A 650 18.77 -8.03 -13.93
CA ILE A 650 19.81 -8.54 -13.04
C ILE A 650 21.14 -8.02 -13.61
N GLY A 651 21.58 -6.83 -13.20
CA GLY A 651 22.88 -6.27 -13.59
C GLY A 651 23.01 -4.75 -13.65
N SER A 652 21.93 -3.97 -13.80
CA SER A 652 22.07 -2.50 -13.93
C SER A 652 20.85 -1.73 -13.42
N ARG A 653 20.73 -1.59 -12.09
CA ARG A 653 19.86 -0.56 -11.50
C ARG A 653 20.56 0.78 -11.67
N SER A 654 20.00 1.71 -12.45
CA SER A 654 20.50 3.08 -12.48
C SER A 654 20.10 3.77 -11.17
N ILE A 655 21.09 3.97 -10.31
CA ILE A 655 20.96 4.75 -9.08
C ILE A 655 20.89 6.21 -9.50
N GLY A 656 19.79 6.89 -9.18
CA GLY A 656 19.60 8.31 -9.49
C GLY A 656 19.77 9.19 -8.26
N ASP A 657 19.85 10.50 -8.47
CA ASP A 657 19.93 11.52 -7.41
C ASP A 657 18.55 11.78 -6.75
N ALA A 658 17.79 10.72 -6.51
CA ALA A 658 16.47 10.77 -5.89
C ALA A 658 16.36 9.71 -4.80
N LEU A 659 16.27 10.15 -3.56
CA LEU A 659 15.99 9.32 -2.39
C LEU A 659 14.47 9.20 -2.19
N TRP A 660 13.95 7.99 -2.32
CA TRP A 660 12.53 7.67 -2.16
C TRP A 660 12.20 7.20 -0.75
N VAL A 661 11.35 7.93 -0.04
CA VAL A 661 10.86 7.56 1.29
C VAL A 661 9.44 7.01 1.19
N ARG A 662 9.31 5.70 1.42
CA ARG A 662 8.06 4.95 1.31
C ARG A 662 8.01 3.75 2.27
N PRO A 663 6.82 3.33 2.74
CA PRO A 663 5.53 4.01 2.63
C PRO A 663 5.35 5.08 3.71
N VAL A 664 4.66 6.19 3.38
CA VAL A 664 4.32 7.28 4.33
C VAL A 664 2.84 7.26 4.70
N ASP A 665 1.96 6.99 3.74
CA ASP A 665 0.52 6.73 3.90
C ASP A 665 -0.28 7.74 4.76
N TRP A 666 -0.03 9.04 4.61
CA TRP A 666 -0.72 10.08 5.39
C TRP A 666 -1.94 10.65 4.67
N THR A 667 -3.14 10.49 5.24
CA THR A 667 -4.35 11.15 4.74
C THR A 667 -4.41 12.63 5.09
N VAL A 668 -5.27 13.42 4.43
CA VAL A 668 -5.54 14.84 4.78
C VAL A 668 -5.82 15.02 6.28
N ASP A 669 -6.67 14.19 6.88
CA ASP A 669 -6.98 14.27 8.31
C ASP A 669 -5.77 13.92 9.19
N THR A 670 -4.95 12.96 8.74
CA THR A 670 -3.74 12.56 9.45
C THR A 670 -2.72 13.68 9.41
N VAL A 671 -2.50 14.31 8.26
CA VAL A 671 -1.64 15.50 8.14
C VAL A 671 -2.20 16.65 8.97
N ARG A 672 -3.50 16.90 8.97
CA ARG A 672 -4.13 17.94 9.81
C ARG A 672 -3.88 17.72 11.30
N GLU A 673 -4.09 16.49 11.79
CA GLU A 673 -3.85 16.13 13.19
C GLU A 673 -2.36 16.28 13.54
N LEU A 674 -1.49 15.77 12.67
CA LEU A 674 -0.05 15.73 12.87
C LEU A 674 0.61 17.10 12.76
N SER A 675 0.22 17.92 11.79
CA SER A 675 0.77 19.26 11.57
C SER A 675 0.45 20.17 12.76
N GLY A 676 -0.75 20.03 13.35
CA GLY A 676 -1.12 20.75 14.58
C GLY A 676 -0.25 20.41 15.79
N ARG A 677 0.49 19.29 15.74
CA ARG A 677 1.44 18.86 16.78
C ARG A 677 2.91 18.98 16.33
N GLY A 678 3.18 19.51 15.14
CA GLY A 678 4.53 19.53 14.56
C GLY A 678 5.11 18.15 14.29
N ARG A 679 4.27 17.13 14.04
CA ARG A 679 4.68 15.72 13.87
C ARG A 679 4.51 15.17 12.46
N ALA A 680 3.91 15.90 11.52
CA ALA A 680 3.81 15.47 10.12
C ALA A 680 5.16 15.68 9.41
N GLN A 681 6.18 14.90 9.79
CA GLN A 681 7.56 15.15 9.38
C GLN A 681 8.27 13.87 8.95
N VAL A 682 9.06 13.98 7.87
CA VAL A 682 10.09 13.01 7.50
C VAL A 682 11.44 13.60 7.85
N CYS A 683 12.25 12.94 8.66
CA CYS A 683 13.58 13.41 9.02
C CYS A 683 14.67 12.55 8.41
N LEU A 684 15.66 13.19 7.79
CA LEU A 684 16.87 12.55 7.29
C LEU A 684 17.94 12.63 8.39
N GLU A 685 18.33 11.50 8.95
CA GLU A 685 19.41 11.43 9.95
C GLU A 685 20.74 11.29 9.22
N LEU A 686 21.54 12.36 9.22
CA LEU A 686 22.83 12.39 8.56
C LEU A 686 23.97 12.18 9.55
N ARG A 687 25.11 11.69 9.04
CA ARG A 687 26.36 11.59 9.78
C ARG A 687 26.76 12.97 10.33
N SER A 688 27.36 12.98 11.52
CA SER A 688 27.86 14.20 12.15
C SER A 688 28.80 14.96 11.21
N GLY A 689 28.59 16.28 11.08
CA GLY A 689 29.38 17.16 10.22
C GLY A 689 28.90 17.28 8.78
N VAL A 690 27.91 16.50 8.34
CA VAL A 690 27.33 16.62 6.99
C VAL A 690 26.19 17.64 7.01
N ALA A 691 26.34 18.76 6.29
CA ALA A 691 25.28 19.75 6.17
C ALA A 691 24.20 19.28 5.18
N LEU A 692 22.97 19.76 5.34
CA LEU A 692 21.88 19.40 4.43
C LEU A 692 22.19 19.76 2.97
N GLY A 693 22.80 20.92 2.72
CA GLY A 693 23.18 21.35 1.37
C GLY A 693 24.31 20.54 0.72
N ASP A 694 25.07 19.77 1.51
CA ASP A 694 26.08 18.84 0.98
C ASP A 694 25.43 17.52 0.52
N PHE A 695 24.37 17.10 1.20
CA PHE A 695 23.65 15.86 0.92
C PHE A 695 22.52 16.04 -0.10
N CYS A 696 21.72 17.09 0.05
CA CYS A 696 20.58 17.42 -0.80
C CYS A 696 20.96 18.37 -1.93
N VAL A 697 20.17 18.33 -3.01
CA VAL A 697 20.23 19.29 -4.11
C VAL A 697 19.01 20.20 -4.02
N GLY A 698 19.24 21.49 -3.78
CA GLY A 698 18.19 22.50 -3.68
C GLY A 698 18.79 23.92 -3.60
N GLY A 699 17.99 24.93 -3.91
CA GLY A 699 18.42 26.34 -3.82
C GLY A 699 18.72 26.77 -2.37
N ALA A 700 19.66 27.71 -2.20
CA ALA A 700 20.03 28.35 -0.92
C ALA A 700 20.34 27.39 0.25
N GLY A 701 20.88 26.20 -0.02
CA GLY A 701 21.21 25.21 1.01
C GLY A 701 20.03 24.33 1.47
N GLY A 702 18.89 24.44 0.78
CA GLY A 702 17.72 23.59 1.00
C GLY A 702 17.75 22.27 0.22
N CYS A 703 16.68 21.50 0.36
CA CYS A 703 16.44 20.25 -0.36
C CYS A 703 15.21 20.41 -1.27
N SER A 704 15.32 20.02 -2.53
CA SER A 704 14.16 19.87 -3.41
C SER A 704 13.43 18.58 -3.04
N VAL A 705 12.13 18.68 -2.73
CA VAL A 705 11.33 17.53 -2.29
C VAL A 705 10.02 17.48 -3.05
N ALA A 706 9.69 16.31 -3.57
CA ALA A 706 8.45 16.03 -4.26
C ALA A 706 7.53 15.19 -3.37
N VAL A 707 6.27 15.60 -3.28
CA VAL A 707 5.24 14.89 -2.51
C VAL A 707 4.36 14.15 -3.49
N TYR A 708 4.21 12.84 -3.32
CA TYR A 708 3.32 12.04 -4.16
C TYR A 708 1.98 11.85 -3.44
N SER A 709 0.90 12.26 -4.11
CA SER A 709 -0.46 12.15 -3.61
C SER A 709 -1.25 11.17 -4.47
N SER A 710 -1.68 10.03 -3.90
CA SER A 710 -2.39 8.96 -4.62
C SER A 710 -1.74 8.58 -5.96
N ASP A 711 -0.42 8.37 -5.93
CA ASP A 711 0.45 8.01 -7.07
C ASP A 711 0.68 9.12 -8.12
N THR A 712 0.05 10.28 -7.99
CA THR A 712 0.36 11.45 -8.81
C THR A 712 1.42 12.31 -8.11
N CYS A 713 2.46 12.70 -8.84
CA CYS A 713 3.45 13.62 -8.31
C CYS A 713 2.87 15.03 -8.19
N CYS A 714 2.96 15.60 -6.99
CA CYS A 714 2.44 16.92 -6.64
C CYS A 714 3.56 17.89 -6.35
N PRO A 715 3.38 19.18 -6.73
CA PRO A 715 4.48 20.04 -7.16
C PRO A 715 5.59 20.09 -6.11
N VAL A 716 6.81 20.11 -6.64
CA VAL A 716 8.06 20.12 -5.88
C VAL A 716 8.15 21.40 -5.07
N GLY A 717 8.27 21.25 -3.75
CA GLY A 717 8.67 22.33 -2.87
C GLY A 717 10.17 22.29 -2.64
N ALA A 718 10.81 23.47 -2.58
CA ALA A 718 12.10 23.58 -1.91
C ALA A 718 11.85 23.85 -0.42
N ALA A 719 12.53 23.11 0.45
CA ALA A 719 12.56 23.39 1.88
C ALA A 719 14.00 23.72 2.27
N ALA A 720 14.21 24.83 2.99
CA ALA A 720 15.52 25.32 3.40
C ALA A 720 15.65 25.43 4.93
#